data_AF-A0AA38L7N2-F1
#
_entry.id   AF-A0AA38L7N2-F1
#
_cell.length_a   1.000
_cell.length_b   1.000
_cell.length_c   1.000
_cell.angle_alpha   90.00
_cell.angle_beta   90.00
_cell.angle_gamma   90.00
#
_symmetry.space_group_name_H-M   'P 1'
#
loop_
_entity.id
_entity.type
_entity.pdbx_description
1 polymer ?
#
loop_
_entity_poly.entity_id
_entity_poly.type
_entity_poly.pdbx_seq_one_letter_code
_entity_poly.pdbx_strand_id
1 'polypeptide(L)'
;IGDFGPAKFSNLEQMDRDSCLATEMNGDSIDGTGQVGTYFYTAPEIEHAWPHIDEKVDMYSLGVVLFELWHQFGTAMEQYSILSELKHKAILPAPWATDNVEQSALVKRLMAPNPSDRPSALQVLRNELPPRMEDASLNDVLRTIQSSEDTYVFDQVIATIFDEERVLMKAQDHHSGRGKLKRDELDYLFTTESEFQDRIVELAKDIFTRHGAHKFESKCLRVVDDPRLHNRKAIKLLSSTGDMLELCHELRLPFAYWVAVNQKMSFRRYEISHVYRRGVGHSVPNPYLQGDFDVIGGAPILTEAEVIKVAMDIVRKFFSWDACEIHLNHAHIIDAIWSWSGVKQEAKYDVAKLLSLMVSLSPQASDRKSKWALIRRQLLQGLHLPESVVDRLQIVERRFSGAADEVLPRLRGALPPDRFTLAALEELSALLSYLRVWEIERHVFIDALMLPTEEYHNGIFFQIYLPKGSNYGPLSEGVLLAIGGRYDHLLRQIWDNHLISSCPGAVGLSVALEKILHSASAESFKTETGTSVLVCSRGGGGLLKERMEVVAELWDANIKAEFVCTPAPSLTEQYEYAHEHGIKWLVIITEDLSHTGSVKVRHIELKRETEVPKEDLVKFIAEATSGPFRKKFSVSRT
;
A
#
# COMPACT_ATOMS: atom_id res chain seq x y z
N ILE A 1 11.52 35.48 -4.37
CA ILE A 1 12.98 35.25 -4.47
C ILE A 1 13.38 35.87 -5.81
N GLY A 2 13.94 37.08 -5.75
CA GLY A 2 14.31 37.85 -6.94
C GLY A 2 15.63 37.34 -7.51
N ASP A 3 15.73 37.38 -8.84
CA ASP A 3 16.93 37.07 -9.61
C ASP A 3 17.97 38.18 -9.36
N PHE A 4 18.99 37.87 -8.55
CA PHE A 4 20.11 38.78 -8.31
C PHE A 4 21.09 38.63 -9.48
N GLY A 5 20.94 39.50 -10.47
CA GLY A 5 21.67 39.43 -11.74
C GLY A 5 23.16 39.12 -11.53
N PRO A 6 23.71 38.07 -12.19
CA PRO A 6 25.08 37.68 -11.97
C PRO A 6 26.03 38.78 -12.41
N ALA A 7 26.91 39.23 -11.52
CA ALA A 7 28.04 40.08 -11.86
C ALA A 7 29.00 39.29 -12.78
N LYS A 8 28.76 39.31 -14.09
CA LYS A 8 29.70 38.83 -15.10
C LYS A 8 30.23 40.01 -15.90
N PHE A 9 31.55 40.11 -16.00
CA PHE A 9 32.21 41.02 -16.95
C PHE A 9 31.88 40.58 -18.39
N SER A 10 31.27 41.49 -19.16
CA SER A 10 31.08 41.34 -20.60
C SER A 10 32.38 41.66 -21.35
N ASN A 11 33.04 40.63 -21.90
CA ASN A 11 33.76 40.57 -23.19
C ASN A 11 34.95 39.59 -23.15
N LEU A 12 34.77 38.41 -23.73
CA LEU A 12 35.66 37.86 -24.76
C LEU A 12 34.92 36.77 -25.55
N GLU A 13 35.25 36.67 -26.83
CA GLU A 13 34.47 36.21 -27.96
C GLU A 13 34.12 34.71 -28.02
N GLN A 14 33.01 34.46 -28.73
CA GLN A 14 32.42 33.20 -29.16
C GLN A 14 33.08 32.58 -30.42
N MET A 15 33.23 31.26 -30.37
CA MET A 15 32.70 30.24 -31.30
C MET A 15 33.20 30.12 -32.76
N ASP A 16 33.46 28.85 -33.12
CA ASP A 16 33.49 28.32 -34.48
C ASP A 16 32.10 28.42 -35.16
N ARG A 17 32.10 28.87 -36.43
CA ARG A 17 31.15 28.62 -37.56
C ARG A 17 29.66 29.00 -37.37
N ASP A 18 28.95 29.73 -38.23
CA ASP A 18 29.06 30.01 -39.67
C ASP A 18 28.29 31.31 -40.07
N SER A 19 28.79 31.98 -41.12
CA SER A 19 28.22 32.97 -42.07
C SER A 19 26.78 33.52 -41.89
N CYS A 20 26.57 34.85 -41.93
CA CYS A 20 26.38 35.67 -43.16
C CYS A 20 25.75 37.07 -42.86
N LEU A 21 26.29 38.10 -43.54
CA LEU A 21 25.79 39.47 -43.80
C LEU A 21 25.86 40.55 -42.71
N ALA A 22 26.70 41.54 -43.01
CA ALA A 22 26.90 42.79 -42.32
C ALA A 22 25.79 43.81 -42.59
N THR A 23 25.46 44.64 -41.60
CA THR A 23 25.19 46.07 -41.81
C THR A 23 25.60 46.83 -40.55
N GLU A 24 26.48 47.80 -40.74
CA GLU A 24 26.98 48.74 -39.73
C GLU A 24 25.85 49.57 -39.11
N MET A 25 25.84 49.71 -37.79
CA MET A 25 25.43 50.95 -37.13
C MET A 25 26.32 51.18 -35.91
N ASN A 26 27.26 52.10 -36.06
CA ASN A 26 27.91 52.80 -34.96
C ASN A 26 26.86 53.49 -34.10
N GLY A 27 26.95 53.26 -32.80
CA GLY A 27 26.24 53.99 -31.76
C GLY A 27 27.12 54.07 -30.53
N ASP A 28 28.16 54.91 -30.59
CA ASP A 28 28.81 55.44 -29.39
C ASP A 28 27.75 56.15 -28.55
N SER A 29 27.45 55.60 -27.37
CA SER A 29 26.84 56.34 -26.28
C SER A 29 27.78 56.32 -25.09
N ILE A 30 28.63 57.33 -25.11
CA ILE A 30 29.25 58.00 -23.98
C ILE A 30 28.25 58.10 -22.82
N ASP A 31 28.42 57.27 -21.79
CA ASP A 31 28.25 57.68 -20.39
C ASP A 31 28.89 56.63 -19.46
N GLY A 32 30.01 57.00 -18.85
CA GLY A 32 30.82 56.18 -17.96
C GLY A 32 30.20 55.98 -16.58
N THR A 33 29.04 55.32 -16.51
CA THR A 33 28.38 54.95 -15.23
C THR A 33 27.98 53.47 -15.15
N GLY A 34 28.06 52.72 -16.25
CA GLY A 34 27.63 51.31 -16.31
C GLY A 34 28.46 50.30 -15.50
N GLN A 35 29.62 50.68 -14.97
CA GLN A 35 30.49 49.84 -14.14
C GLN A 35 30.53 50.22 -12.65
N VAL A 36 29.87 51.31 -12.24
CA VAL A 36 30.06 51.86 -10.88
C VAL A 36 29.14 51.18 -9.85
N GLY A 37 27.94 50.76 -10.25
CA GLY A 37 26.94 50.18 -9.33
C GLY A 37 27.29 48.77 -8.85
N THR A 38 27.69 47.87 -9.76
CA THR A 38 27.94 46.46 -9.41
C THR A 38 29.24 46.27 -8.65
N TYR A 39 30.19 47.20 -8.75
CA TYR A 39 31.52 47.07 -8.18
C TYR A 39 31.48 46.71 -6.69
N PHE A 40 30.69 47.39 -5.87
CA PHE A 40 30.68 47.15 -4.42
C PHE A 40 30.16 45.77 -4.02
N TYR A 41 29.29 45.17 -4.84
CA TYR A 41 28.69 43.86 -4.59
C TYR A 41 29.57 42.70 -5.09
N THR A 42 30.55 42.97 -5.96
CA THR A 42 31.43 41.93 -6.51
C THR A 42 32.36 41.37 -5.44
N ALA A 43 32.32 40.05 -5.26
CA ALA A 43 33.18 39.33 -4.33
C ALA A 43 34.66 39.32 -4.78
N PRO A 44 35.63 39.30 -3.85
CA PRO A 44 37.06 39.33 -4.16
C PRO A 44 37.52 38.25 -5.15
N GLU A 45 36.97 37.04 -5.05
CA GLU A 45 37.32 35.91 -5.92
C GLU A 45 36.86 36.11 -7.37
N ILE A 46 35.80 36.88 -7.62
CA ILE A 46 35.36 37.26 -8.97
C ILE A 46 36.31 38.33 -9.52
N GLU A 47 36.70 39.32 -8.71
CA GLU A 47 37.59 40.40 -9.13
C GLU A 47 39.01 39.91 -9.46
N HIS A 48 39.50 38.93 -8.69
CA HIS A 48 40.83 38.34 -8.87
C HIS A 48 40.82 37.11 -9.80
N ALA A 49 39.69 36.82 -10.45
CA ALA A 49 39.51 35.72 -11.40
C ALA A 49 40.01 34.35 -10.85
N TRP A 50 39.57 33.99 -9.64
CA TRP A 50 39.93 32.72 -9.03
C TRP A 50 39.38 31.52 -9.81
N PRO A 51 40.09 30.37 -9.82
CA PRO A 51 39.72 29.22 -10.64
C PRO A 51 38.47 28.47 -10.17
N HIS A 52 38.04 28.67 -8.91
CA HIS A 52 36.87 28.04 -8.33
C HIS A 52 35.97 29.10 -7.71
N ILE A 53 34.81 29.31 -8.31
CA ILE A 53 33.76 30.21 -7.85
C ILE A 53 32.54 29.34 -7.50
N ASP A 54 32.06 29.45 -6.27
CA ASP A 54 30.89 28.75 -5.76
C ASP A 54 29.80 29.74 -5.30
N GLU A 55 28.74 29.26 -4.65
CA GLU A 55 27.62 30.08 -4.20
C GLU A 55 27.99 31.15 -3.14
N LYS A 56 29.23 31.16 -2.64
CA LYS A 56 29.69 32.11 -1.62
C LYS A 56 29.89 33.51 -2.17
N VAL A 57 29.98 33.68 -3.49
CA VAL A 57 29.98 35.01 -4.12
C VAL A 57 28.67 35.74 -3.89
N ASP A 58 27.54 35.02 -3.94
CA ASP A 58 26.22 35.59 -3.71
C ASP A 58 26.04 35.96 -2.23
N MET A 59 26.66 35.20 -1.32
CA MET A 59 26.68 35.50 0.11
C MET A 59 27.46 36.77 0.43
N TYR A 60 28.51 37.10 -0.34
CA TYR A 60 29.23 38.36 -0.22
C TYR A 60 28.35 39.54 -0.67
N SER A 61 27.71 39.42 -1.85
CA SER A 61 26.75 40.40 -2.35
C SER A 61 25.62 40.65 -1.35
N LEU A 62 25.10 39.58 -0.73
CA LEU A 62 24.08 39.66 0.31
C LEU A 62 24.55 40.47 1.52
N GLY A 63 25.82 40.37 1.93
CA GLY A 63 26.37 41.14 3.03
C GLY A 63 26.35 42.65 2.78
N VAL A 64 26.67 43.08 1.55
CA VAL A 64 26.62 44.48 1.12
C VAL A 64 25.18 44.99 1.10
N VAL A 65 24.26 44.22 0.50
CA VAL A 65 22.83 44.56 0.46
C VAL A 65 22.23 44.67 1.86
N LEU A 66 22.57 43.72 2.75
CA LEU A 66 22.09 43.72 4.13
C LEU A 66 22.51 44.97 4.89
N PHE A 67 23.75 45.43 4.68
CA PHE A 67 24.23 46.67 5.26
C PHE A 67 23.45 47.88 4.71
N GLU A 68 23.26 47.96 3.40
CA GLU A 68 22.54 49.08 2.77
C GLU A 68 21.06 49.14 3.16
N LEU A 69 20.41 48.01 3.42
CA LEU A 69 19.02 47.99 3.89
C LEU A 69 18.86 48.61 5.29
N TRP A 70 19.89 48.55 6.12
CA TRP A 70 19.87 49.03 7.50
C TRP A 70 20.66 50.32 7.73
N HIS A 71 21.38 50.82 6.74
CA HIS A 71 22.12 52.07 6.82
C HIS A 71 21.53 53.11 5.87
N GLN A 72 20.97 54.18 6.42
CA GLN A 72 20.43 55.28 5.60
C GLN A 72 21.58 56.19 5.15
N PHE A 73 21.75 56.33 3.84
CA PHE A 73 22.72 57.25 3.25
C PHE A 73 22.06 58.62 3.00
N GLY A 74 22.73 59.70 3.40
CA GLY A 74 22.24 61.07 3.15
C GLY A 74 22.54 61.54 1.72
N THR A 75 23.66 61.13 1.14
CA THR A 75 24.07 61.48 -0.23
C THR A 75 24.75 60.31 -0.97
N ALA A 76 24.76 60.35 -2.31
CA ALA A 76 25.46 59.35 -3.12
C ALA A 76 26.98 59.31 -2.88
N MET A 77 27.59 60.46 -2.57
CA MET A 77 29.03 60.55 -2.27
C MET A 77 29.37 59.91 -0.91
N GLU A 78 28.48 60.05 0.06
CA GLU A 78 28.56 59.37 1.35
C GLU A 78 28.41 57.86 1.20
N GLN A 79 27.42 57.40 0.43
CA GLN A 79 27.24 55.99 0.09
C GLN A 79 28.49 55.38 -0.55
N TYR A 80 29.07 56.05 -1.55
CA TYR A 80 30.31 55.61 -2.19
C TYR A 80 31.46 55.50 -1.19
N SER A 81 31.62 56.51 -0.32
CA SER A 81 32.71 56.55 0.65
C SER A 81 32.59 55.40 1.67
N ILE A 82 31.39 55.21 2.23
CA ILE A 82 31.12 54.18 3.24
C ILE A 82 31.24 52.77 2.65
N LEU A 83 30.67 52.52 1.47
CA LEU A 83 30.78 51.21 0.81
C LEU A 83 32.23 50.91 0.37
N SER A 84 33.00 51.94 0.01
CA SER A 84 34.42 51.79 -0.28
C SER A 84 35.22 51.40 0.97
N GLU A 85 34.95 52.01 2.13
CA GLU A 85 35.57 51.60 3.39
C GLU A 85 35.15 50.20 3.83
N LEU A 86 33.88 49.85 3.64
CA LEU A 86 33.35 48.53 3.94
C LEU A 86 34.03 47.45 3.07
N LYS A 87 34.15 47.67 1.76
CA LYS A 87 34.75 46.72 0.84
C LYS A 87 36.26 46.58 1.03
N HIS A 88 37.00 47.69 1.16
CA HIS A 88 38.47 47.63 1.20
C HIS A 88 39.04 47.39 2.60
N LYS A 89 38.37 47.88 3.64
CA LYS A 89 38.88 47.84 5.02
C LYS A 89 38.05 46.95 5.94
N ALA A 90 36.90 46.43 5.49
CA ALA A 90 35.93 45.71 6.33
C ALA A 90 35.47 46.54 7.55
N ILE A 91 35.46 47.87 7.41
CA ILE A 91 35.08 48.80 8.48
C ILE A 91 33.62 49.20 8.28
N LEU A 92 32.82 48.98 9.31
CA LEU A 92 31.45 49.48 9.41
C LEU A 92 31.45 50.82 10.18
N PRO A 93 30.55 51.76 9.87
CA PRO A 93 30.42 53.00 10.65
C PRO A 93 30.20 52.69 12.14
N ALA A 94 31.07 53.23 13.00
CA ALA A 94 31.05 52.97 14.44
C ALA A 94 29.68 53.18 15.13
N PRO A 95 28.93 54.27 14.88
CA PRO A 95 27.59 54.43 15.47
C PRO A 95 26.63 53.32 15.02
N TRP A 96 26.61 52.99 13.73
CA TRP A 96 25.78 51.91 13.19
C TRP A 96 26.13 50.55 13.77
N ALA A 97 27.43 50.26 13.92
CA ALA A 97 27.91 48.99 14.45
C ALA A 97 27.61 48.80 15.95
N THR A 98 27.49 49.90 16.69
CA THR A 98 27.12 49.89 18.10
C THR A 98 25.63 49.62 18.29
N ASP A 99 24.79 50.19 17.42
CA ASP A 99 23.34 50.03 17.49
C ASP A 99 22.84 48.69 16.90
N ASN A 100 23.63 48.04 16.03
CA ASN A 100 23.25 46.82 15.31
C ASN A 100 24.30 45.72 15.47
N VAL A 101 24.53 45.26 16.71
CA VAL A 101 25.64 44.37 17.07
C VAL A 101 25.57 43.01 16.34
N GLU A 102 24.39 42.38 16.29
CA GLU A 102 24.19 41.07 15.64
C GLU A 102 24.32 41.17 14.12
N GLN A 103 23.72 42.20 13.53
CA GLN A 103 23.75 42.50 12.10
C GLN A 103 25.18 42.83 11.65
N SER A 104 25.94 43.56 12.47
CA SER A 104 27.35 43.86 12.21
C SER A 104 28.22 42.61 12.20
N ALA A 105 27.97 41.67 13.12
CA ALA A 105 28.66 40.40 13.14
C ALA A 105 28.34 39.55 11.89
N LEU A 106 27.07 39.54 11.48
CA LEU A 106 26.61 38.84 10.27
C LEU A 106 27.20 39.44 8.99
N VAL A 107 27.15 40.76 8.81
CA VAL A 107 27.73 41.46 7.64
C VAL A 107 29.23 41.17 7.52
N LYS A 108 29.99 41.22 8.63
CA LYS A 108 31.43 40.89 8.64
C LYS A 108 31.71 39.45 8.21
N ARG A 109 30.87 38.49 8.61
CA ARG A 109 31.01 37.08 8.22
C ARG A 109 30.61 36.85 6.76
N LEU A 110 29.55 37.50 6.29
CA LEU A 110 29.11 37.44 4.89
C LEU A 110 30.14 38.04 3.94
N MET A 111 30.81 39.11 4.36
CA MET A 111 31.83 39.80 3.57
C MET A 111 33.28 39.34 3.87
N ALA A 112 33.46 38.15 4.46
CA ALA A 112 34.80 37.63 4.74
C ALA A 112 35.62 37.46 3.44
N PRO A 113 36.92 37.76 3.43
CA PRO A 113 37.73 37.73 2.21
C PRO A 113 37.89 36.30 1.65
N ASN A 114 37.92 35.28 2.51
CA ASN A 114 37.96 33.89 2.10
C ASN A 114 36.54 33.31 2.00
N PRO A 115 36.12 32.74 0.85
CA PRO A 115 34.80 32.11 0.67
C PRO A 115 34.45 31.06 1.73
N SER A 116 35.44 30.32 2.24
CA SER A 116 35.23 29.25 3.24
C SER A 116 34.77 29.78 4.60
N ASP A 117 35.09 31.03 4.93
CA ASP A 117 34.72 31.67 6.19
C ASP A 117 33.30 32.26 6.15
N ARG A 118 32.71 32.36 4.95
CA ARG A 118 31.34 32.86 4.77
C ARG A 118 30.33 31.76 5.07
N PRO A 119 29.21 32.04 5.76
CA PRO A 119 28.14 31.06 5.96
C PRO A 119 27.44 30.73 4.63
N SER A 120 26.81 29.57 4.50
CA SER A 120 25.90 29.27 3.39
C SER A 120 24.52 29.87 3.62
N ALA A 121 23.73 30.04 2.56
CA ALA A 121 22.35 30.54 2.67
C ALA A 121 21.50 29.75 3.68
N LEU A 122 21.69 28.43 3.74
CA LEU A 122 20.99 27.56 4.69
C LEU A 122 21.41 27.81 6.15
N GLN A 123 22.69 28.13 6.38
CA GLN A 123 23.21 28.44 7.72
C GLN A 123 22.67 29.79 8.21
N VAL A 124 22.61 30.80 7.33
CA VAL A 124 22.03 32.12 7.66
C VAL A 124 20.53 32.00 7.98
N LEU A 125 19.78 31.24 7.19
CA LEU A 125 18.33 31.05 7.37
C LEU A 125 17.98 30.39 8.71
N ARG A 126 18.84 29.51 9.22
CA ARG A 126 18.56 28.74 10.45
C ARG A 126 18.88 29.51 11.73
N ASN A 127 19.91 30.36 11.71
CA ASN A 127 20.56 30.81 12.94
C ASN A 127 20.73 32.34 13.08
N GLU A 128 20.57 33.12 12.00
CA GLU A 128 21.11 34.50 11.96
C GLU A 128 20.09 35.58 11.52
N LEU A 129 18.88 35.20 11.10
CA LEU A 129 17.77 36.14 10.85
C LEU A 129 16.84 36.16 12.07
N PRO A 130 16.20 37.30 12.41
CA PRO A 130 15.27 37.35 13.53
C PRO A 130 14.18 36.28 13.34
N PRO A 131 13.82 35.52 14.40
CA PRO A 131 12.73 34.57 14.33
C PRO A 131 11.48 35.34 13.89
N ARG A 132 10.73 34.80 12.92
CA ARG A 132 9.46 35.41 12.52
C ARG A 132 8.61 35.46 13.78
N MET A 133 8.12 36.63 14.20
CA MET A 133 7.31 36.75 15.44
C MET A 133 6.09 35.81 15.43
N GLU A 134 5.61 35.45 14.24
CA GLU A 134 4.54 34.48 14.01
C GLU A 134 4.89 33.06 14.51
N ASP A 135 6.18 32.67 14.47
CA ASP A 135 6.63 31.35 14.92
C ASP A 135 6.66 31.26 16.44
N ALA A 136 6.95 32.35 17.16
CA ALA A 136 6.97 32.34 18.64
C ALA A 136 5.56 32.11 19.22
N SER A 137 4.58 32.89 18.75
CA SER A 137 3.17 32.77 19.18
C SER A 137 2.58 31.41 18.80
N LEU A 138 2.88 30.90 17.60
CA LEU A 138 2.42 29.57 17.18
C LEU A 138 3.06 28.47 18.04
N ASN A 139 4.35 28.56 18.34
CA ASN A 139 5.03 27.60 19.22
C ASN A 139 4.50 27.66 20.66
N ASP A 140 4.07 28.84 21.12
CA ASP A 140 3.41 28.99 22.42
C ASP A 140 2.02 28.35 22.44
N VAL A 141 1.24 28.50 21.35
CA VAL A 141 -0.05 27.80 21.17
C VAL A 141 0.15 26.28 21.13
N LEU A 142 1.13 25.78 20.35
CA LEU A 142 1.44 24.36 20.26
C LEU A 142 1.90 23.78 21.60
N ARG A 143 2.71 24.54 22.37
CA ARG A 143 3.10 24.15 23.73
C ARG A 143 1.90 24.12 24.67
N THR A 144 1.02 25.11 24.59
CA THR A 144 -0.22 25.16 25.40
C THR A 144 -1.10 23.95 25.11
N ILE A 145 -1.29 23.60 23.84
CA ILE A 145 -2.05 22.41 23.41
C ILE A 145 -1.44 21.11 23.97
N GLN A 146 -0.12 21.00 24.04
CA GLN A 146 0.55 19.78 24.51
C GLN A 146 0.65 19.62 26.03
N SER A 147 0.54 20.72 26.79
CA SER A 147 0.90 20.74 28.22
C SER A 147 -0.20 21.21 29.18
N SER A 148 -1.27 21.82 28.67
CA SER A 148 -2.31 22.44 29.50
C SER A 148 -3.42 21.47 29.89
N GLU A 149 -3.88 21.51 31.15
CA GLU A 149 -5.15 20.91 31.58
C GLU A 149 -6.37 21.70 31.05
N ASP A 150 -6.16 22.98 30.71
CA ASP A 150 -7.17 23.83 30.06
C ASP A 150 -7.22 23.51 28.56
N THR A 151 -8.33 22.88 28.14
CA THR A 151 -8.59 22.44 26.77
C THR A 151 -9.11 23.55 25.87
N TYR A 152 -9.37 24.77 26.37
CA TYR A 152 -10.04 25.82 25.59
C TYR A 152 -9.36 26.11 24.24
N VAL A 153 -8.04 26.28 24.24
CA VAL A 153 -7.27 26.55 23.01
C VAL A 153 -7.33 25.35 22.06
N PHE A 154 -7.26 24.13 22.60
CA PHE A 154 -7.37 22.90 21.82
C PHE A 154 -8.76 22.76 21.19
N ASP A 155 -9.82 22.94 21.99
CA ASP A 155 -11.21 22.84 21.55
C ASP A 155 -11.53 23.86 20.46
N GLN A 156 -10.99 25.09 20.56
CA GLN A 156 -11.12 26.10 19.51
C GLN A 156 -10.43 25.68 18.20
N VAL A 157 -9.24 25.11 18.28
CA VAL A 157 -8.51 24.62 17.10
C VAL A 157 -9.27 23.46 16.44
N ILE A 158 -9.74 22.48 17.22
CA ILE A 158 -10.53 21.36 16.72
C ILE A 158 -11.83 21.84 16.09
N ALA A 159 -12.58 22.72 16.75
CA ALA A 159 -13.81 23.30 16.19
C ALA A 159 -13.55 24.04 14.87
N THR A 160 -12.42 24.73 14.75
CA THR A 160 -12.02 25.44 13.51
C THR A 160 -11.64 24.47 12.38
N ILE A 161 -11.05 23.32 12.71
CA ILE A 161 -10.70 22.28 11.72
C ILE A 161 -11.96 21.61 11.17
N PHE A 162 -12.93 21.32 12.03
CA PHE A 162 -14.18 20.61 11.69
C PHE A 162 -15.36 21.55 11.35
N ASP A 163 -15.08 22.82 11.05
CA ASP A 163 -16.10 23.79 10.64
C ASP A 163 -16.70 23.41 9.28
N GLU A 164 -17.93 22.88 9.30
CA GLU A 164 -18.66 22.42 8.12
C GLU A 164 -18.97 23.55 7.13
N GLU A 165 -19.10 24.79 7.61
CA GLU A 165 -19.37 25.94 6.72
C GLU A 165 -18.21 26.16 5.74
N ARG A 166 -16.96 25.90 6.15
CA ARG A 166 -15.78 25.98 5.26
C ARG A 166 -15.81 24.95 4.16
N VAL A 167 -16.35 23.76 4.43
CA VAL A 167 -16.49 22.70 3.42
C VAL A 167 -17.52 23.11 2.38
N LEU A 168 -18.65 23.67 2.83
CA LEU A 168 -19.71 24.17 1.96
C LEU A 168 -19.26 25.33 1.07
N MET A 169 -18.50 26.29 1.63
CA MET A 169 -17.93 27.41 0.87
C MET A 169 -16.94 26.95 -0.21
N LYS A 170 -16.07 25.98 0.10
CA LYS A 170 -15.16 25.37 -0.89
C LYS A 170 -15.90 24.62 -2.00
N ALA A 171 -17.01 23.96 -1.67
CA ALA A 171 -17.84 23.28 -2.67
C ALA A 171 -18.51 24.28 -3.63
N GLN A 172 -18.94 25.44 -3.13
CA GLN A 172 -19.57 26.48 -3.94
C GLN A 172 -18.59 27.16 -4.91
N ASP A 173 -17.33 27.37 -4.51
CA ASP A 173 -16.28 27.92 -5.40
C ASP A 173 -15.98 27.01 -6.60
N HIS A 174 -16.16 25.70 -6.46
CA HIS A 174 -16.01 24.74 -7.56
C HIS A 174 -17.24 24.62 -8.47
N HIS A 175 -18.40 25.20 -8.10
CA HIS A 175 -19.65 25.10 -8.87
C HIS A 175 -19.90 26.25 -9.86
N SER A 176 -18.95 27.16 -10.07
CA SER A 176 -19.06 28.21 -11.11
C SER A 176 -18.85 27.70 -12.55
N GLY A 177 -18.59 26.41 -12.76
CA GLY A 177 -18.65 25.75 -14.06
C GLY A 177 -19.67 24.62 -14.03
N ARG A 178 -20.59 24.54 -15.01
CA ARG A 178 -21.49 23.39 -15.22
C ARG A 178 -20.69 22.08 -15.25
N GLY A 179 -20.54 21.45 -14.08
CA GLY A 179 -19.85 20.19 -13.91
C GLY A 179 -20.79 19.05 -14.25
N LYS A 180 -20.51 18.32 -15.33
CA LYS A 180 -20.87 16.90 -15.39
C LYS A 180 -20.32 16.27 -14.11
N LEU A 181 -21.16 15.55 -13.34
CA LEU A 181 -20.71 14.66 -12.26
C LEU A 181 -19.47 13.91 -12.76
N LYS A 182 -18.31 14.20 -12.16
CA LYS A 182 -17.08 13.51 -12.52
C LYS A 182 -17.27 12.06 -12.11
N ARG A 183 -16.94 11.14 -13.03
CA ARG A 183 -17.01 9.70 -12.81
C ARG A 183 -16.28 9.25 -11.53
N ASP A 184 -15.26 10.01 -11.11
CA ASP A 184 -14.47 9.78 -9.89
C ASP A 184 -15.27 9.92 -8.57
N GLU A 185 -16.37 10.67 -8.52
CA GLU A 185 -17.21 10.77 -7.31
C GLU A 185 -18.19 9.60 -7.17
N LEU A 186 -18.39 8.84 -8.25
CA LEU A 186 -19.34 7.71 -8.32
C LEU A 186 -18.69 6.34 -8.11
N ASP A 187 -17.35 6.27 -7.99
CA ASP A 187 -16.62 5.03 -7.71
C ASP A 187 -16.98 4.43 -6.33
N TYR A 188 -17.55 5.24 -5.43
CA TYR A 188 -18.07 4.79 -4.14
C TYR A 188 -19.42 4.06 -4.22
N LEU A 189 -20.13 4.12 -5.34
CA LEU A 189 -21.56 3.80 -5.38
C LEU A 189 -21.94 2.56 -6.18
N PHE A 190 -21.09 2.04 -7.08
CA PHE A 190 -21.42 0.83 -7.83
C PHE A 190 -20.19 0.02 -8.21
N THR A 191 -20.16 -1.25 -7.80
CA THR A 191 -19.34 -2.26 -8.47
C THR A 191 -20.19 -3.48 -8.81
N THR A 192 -20.25 -3.82 -10.09
CA THR A 192 -20.60 -5.15 -10.60
C THR A 192 -19.71 -6.27 -10.04
N GLU A 193 -18.69 -5.92 -9.25
CA GLU A 193 -17.78 -6.83 -8.54
C GLU A 193 -18.33 -7.32 -7.20
N SER A 194 -19.43 -6.76 -6.68
CA SER A 194 -19.99 -7.12 -5.37
C SER A 194 -20.34 -8.61 -5.24
N GLU A 195 -21.05 -9.18 -6.22
CA GLU A 195 -21.40 -10.62 -6.20
C GLU A 195 -20.16 -11.51 -6.28
N PHE A 196 -19.14 -11.04 -6.98
CA PHE A 196 -17.90 -11.78 -7.16
C PHE A 196 -17.08 -11.79 -5.87
N GLN A 197 -17.01 -10.63 -5.23
CA GLN A 197 -16.41 -10.45 -3.91
C GLN A 197 -17.12 -11.33 -2.86
N ASP A 198 -18.44 -11.32 -2.82
CA ASP A 198 -19.23 -12.14 -1.89
C ASP A 198 -18.91 -13.63 -2.04
N ARG A 199 -18.78 -14.13 -3.28
CA ARG A 199 -18.40 -15.53 -3.51
C ARG A 199 -17.01 -15.87 -3.03
N ILE A 200 -16.02 -15.01 -3.28
CA ILE A 200 -14.65 -15.22 -2.80
C ILE A 200 -14.64 -15.27 -1.27
N VAL A 201 -15.37 -14.35 -0.64
CA VAL A 201 -15.53 -14.30 0.82
C VAL A 201 -16.18 -15.58 1.35
N GLU A 202 -17.29 -16.03 0.78
CA GLU A 202 -17.97 -17.27 1.22
C GLU A 202 -17.09 -18.51 1.03
N LEU A 203 -16.38 -18.61 -0.10
CA LEU A 203 -15.48 -19.71 -0.37
C LEU A 203 -14.28 -19.72 0.61
N ALA A 204 -13.72 -18.56 0.92
CA ALA A 204 -12.66 -18.44 1.92
C ALA A 204 -13.17 -18.84 3.31
N LYS A 205 -14.37 -18.37 3.71
CA LYS A 205 -15.03 -18.78 4.98
C LYS A 205 -15.21 -20.30 5.07
N ASP A 206 -15.73 -20.93 4.03
CA ASP A 206 -15.91 -22.38 3.97
C ASP A 206 -14.59 -23.14 4.15
N ILE A 207 -13.50 -22.66 3.53
CA ILE A 207 -12.19 -23.29 3.69
C ILE A 207 -11.64 -23.07 5.10
N PHE A 208 -11.70 -21.85 5.63
CA PHE A 208 -11.22 -21.57 6.98
C PHE A 208 -11.96 -22.40 8.03
N THR A 209 -13.28 -22.52 7.91
CA THR A 209 -14.10 -23.34 8.82
C THR A 209 -13.85 -24.83 8.63
N ARG A 210 -13.59 -25.31 7.40
CA ARG A 210 -13.15 -26.70 7.15
C ARG A 210 -11.84 -27.05 7.87
N HIS A 211 -10.95 -26.09 8.03
CA HIS A 211 -9.70 -26.22 8.81
C HIS A 211 -9.88 -25.94 10.31
N GLY A 212 -11.14 -25.84 10.77
CA GLY A 212 -11.50 -25.74 12.19
C GLY A 212 -11.24 -24.37 12.81
N ALA A 213 -11.12 -23.31 12.01
CA ALA A 213 -11.00 -21.96 12.54
C ALA A 213 -12.35 -21.33 12.90
N HIS A 214 -12.35 -20.55 13.98
CA HIS A 214 -13.49 -19.76 14.42
C HIS A 214 -13.43 -18.33 13.88
N LYS A 215 -14.59 -17.74 13.57
CA LYS A 215 -14.66 -16.33 13.17
C LYS A 215 -14.14 -15.46 14.32
N PHE A 216 -13.20 -14.58 14.01
CA PHE A 216 -12.75 -13.49 14.86
C PHE A 216 -13.04 -12.17 14.14
N GLU A 217 -13.32 -11.12 14.91
CA GLU A 217 -13.65 -9.81 14.36
C GLU A 217 -12.99 -8.73 15.20
N SER A 218 -12.03 -8.03 14.59
CA SER A 218 -11.36 -6.90 15.19
C SER A 218 -12.07 -5.59 14.83
N LYS A 219 -11.90 -4.57 15.68
CA LYS A 219 -12.41 -3.23 15.37
C LYS A 219 -11.53 -2.59 14.30
N CYS A 220 -12.15 -2.16 13.21
CA CYS A 220 -11.48 -1.47 12.09
C CYS A 220 -10.81 -0.15 12.52
N LEU A 221 -11.38 0.53 13.51
CA LEU A 221 -10.89 1.81 14.04
C LEU A 221 -10.59 1.65 15.53
N ARG A 222 -9.43 2.15 15.95
CA ARG A 222 -9.01 2.16 17.35
C ARG A 222 -8.40 3.49 17.74
N VAL A 223 -8.55 3.87 19.00
CA VAL A 223 -7.87 5.03 19.56
C VAL A 223 -6.39 4.69 19.78
N VAL A 224 -5.50 5.64 19.49
CA VAL A 224 -4.05 5.47 19.68
C VAL A 224 -3.70 5.87 21.11
N ASP A 225 -4.01 4.97 22.05
CA ASP A 225 -3.76 5.20 23.48
C ASP A 225 -2.45 4.57 23.96
N ASP A 226 -1.94 3.56 23.24
CA ASP A 226 -0.72 2.84 23.59
C ASP A 226 0.39 3.05 22.55
N PRO A 227 1.50 3.73 22.90
CA PRO A 227 2.65 3.90 22.02
C PRO A 227 3.28 2.59 21.54
N ARG A 228 3.08 1.47 22.26
CA ARG A 228 3.61 0.14 21.90
C ARG A 228 2.85 -0.51 20.75
N LEU A 229 1.60 -0.10 20.57
CA LEU A 229 0.73 -0.53 19.48
C LEU A 229 0.89 0.34 18.22
N HIS A 230 1.88 1.23 18.20
CA HIS A 230 2.06 2.23 17.16
C HIS A 230 2.60 1.60 15.87
N ASN A 231 1.73 1.50 14.86
CA ASN A 231 2.17 1.15 13.53
C ASN A 231 2.50 2.42 12.74
N ARG A 232 3.79 2.63 12.42
CA ARG A 232 4.24 3.79 11.63
C ARG A 232 3.63 3.86 10.23
N LYS A 233 3.21 2.70 9.68
CA LYS A 233 2.60 2.58 8.35
C LYS A 233 1.08 2.79 8.38
N ALA A 234 0.45 2.75 9.56
CA ALA A 234 -0.99 2.90 9.68
C ALA A 234 -1.45 4.34 9.45
N ILE A 235 -2.70 4.47 9.01
CA ILE A 235 -3.32 5.76 8.72
C ILE A 235 -3.89 6.29 10.02
N LYS A 236 -3.51 7.52 10.36
CA LYS A 236 -3.99 8.24 11.53
C LYS A 236 -5.03 9.25 11.10
N LEU A 237 -6.16 9.24 11.78
CA LEU A 237 -7.27 10.16 11.63
C LEU A 237 -7.38 10.98 12.90
N LEU A 238 -7.85 12.21 12.78
CA LEU A 238 -8.22 13.04 13.92
C LEU A 238 -9.74 12.97 14.05
N SER A 239 -10.27 12.70 15.24
CA SER A 239 -11.71 12.79 15.51
C SER A 239 -12.11 14.24 15.80
N SER A 240 -13.41 14.53 15.74
CA SER A 240 -13.97 15.81 16.18
C SER A 240 -13.85 16.05 17.69
N THR A 241 -13.55 15.01 18.47
CA THR A 241 -13.20 15.10 19.90
C THR A 241 -11.71 15.36 20.12
N GLY A 242 -10.90 15.39 19.04
CA GLY A 242 -9.46 15.61 19.11
C GLY A 242 -8.62 14.35 19.36
N ASP A 243 -9.26 13.19 19.42
CA ASP A 243 -8.58 11.91 19.58
C ASP A 243 -7.88 11.48 18.28
N MET A 244 -6.68 10.92 18.42
CA MET A 244 -5.99 10.28 17.32
C MET A 244 -6.48 8.84 17.15
N LEU A 245 -7.14 8.58 16.02
CA LEU A 245 -7.65 7.27 15.66
C LEU A 245 -6.74 6.62 14.63
N GLU A 246 -6.59 5.30 14.68
CA GLU A 246 -5.81 4.52 13.72
C GLU A 246 -6.73 3.56 12.97
N LEU A 247 -6.70 3.64 11.63
CA LEU A 247 -7.33 2.65 10.77
C LEU A 247 -6.49 1.37 10.75
N CYS A 248 -7.18 0.23 10.79
CA CYS A 248 -6.57 -1.08 10.83
C CYS A 248 -5.65 -1.31 9.62
N HIS A 249 -4.34 -1.31 9.87
CA HIS A 249 -3.32 -1.64 8.88
C HIS A 249 -3.15 -3.18 8.75
N GLU A 250 -3.37 -3.95 9.81
CA GLU A 250 -3.28 -5.41 9.75
C GLU A 250 -4.19 -6.05 10.78
N LEU A 251 -4.69 -7.26 10.48
CA LEU A 251 -5.65 -7.97 11.35
C LEU A 251 -4.95 -8.80 12.43
N ARG A 252 -3.64 -9.07 12.30
CA ARG A 252 -2.89 -9.94 13.21
C ARG A 252 -2.53 -9.28 14.54
N LEU A 253 -2.13 -8.01 14.53
CA LEU A 253 -1.74 -7.30 15.75
C LEU A 253 -2.89 -7.22 16.77
N PRO A 254 -4.12 -6.80 16.41
CA PRO A 254 -5.26 -6.82 17.35
C PRO A 254 -5.54 -8.21 17.91
N PHE A 255 -5.42 -9.25 17.08
CA PHE A 255 -5.61 -10.64 17.49
C PHE A 255 -4.54 -11.09 18.50
N ALA A 256 -3.26 -10.80 18.26
CA ALA A 256 -2.18 -11.15 19.18
C ALA A 256 -2.39 -10.53 20.58
N TYR A 257 -2.88 -9.29 20.64
CA TYR A 257 -3.27 -8.65 21.90
C TYR A 257 -4.44 -9.35 22.57
N TRP A 258 -5.49 -9.69 21.82
CA TRP A 258 -6.61 -10.44 22.37
C TRP A 258 -6.18 -11.79 22.94
N VAL A 259 -5.28 -12.52 22.25
CA VAL A 259 -4.70 -13.79 22.72
C VAL A 259 -3.96 -13.60 24.03
N ALA A 260 -3.11 -12.57 24.13
CA ALA A 260 -2.33 -12.28 25.33
C ALA A 260 -3.21 -11.85 26.51
N VAL A 261 -4.15 -10.93 26.30
CA VAL A 261 -5.08 -10.46 27.35
C VAL A 261 -5.95 -11.61 27.89
N ASN A 262 -6.41 -12.50 27.01
CA ASN A 262 -7.25 -13.63 27.38
C ASN A 262 -6.45 -14.90 27.73
N GLN A 263 -5.12 -14.82 27.75
CA GLN A 263 -4.21 -15.94 28.04
C GLN A 263 -4.56 -17.23 27.28
N LYS A 264 -4.83 -17.10 25.97
CA LYS A 264 -5.24 -18.23 25.13
C LYS A 264 -4.03 -19.09 24.77
N MET A 265 -4.00 -20.32 25.27
CA MET A 265 -2.92 -21.28 25.00
C MET A 265 -3.10 -22.07 23.70
N SER A 266 -4.34 -22.21 23.23
CA SER A 266 -4.66 -22.80 21.94
C SER A 266 -5.90 -22.15 21.36
N PHE A 267 -5.83 -21.74 20.09
CA PHE A 267 -6.94 -21.14 19.38
C PHE A 267 -6.68 -21.17 17.87
N ARG A 268 -7.73 -21.36 17.07
CA ARG A 268 -7.68 -21.24 15.62
C ARG A 268 -8.69 -20.20 15.20
N ARG A 269 -8.26 -19.19 14.46
CA ARG A 269 -9.14 -18.12 14.01
C ARG A 269 -9.08 -17.89 12.52
N TYR A 270 -10.14 -17.29 11.99
CA TYR A 270 -10.08 -16.58 10.73
C TYR A 270 -10.76 -15.22 10.87
N GLU A 271 -10.33 -14.26 10.06
CA GLU A 271 -10.94 -12.94 9.95
C GLU A 271 -10.89 -12.50 8.49
N ILE A 272 -12.02 -12.06 7.94
CA ILE A 272 -12.08 -11.46 6.61
C ILE A 272 -12.57 -10.03 6.77
N SER A 273 -11.72 -9.07 6.45
CA SER A 273 -12.00 -7.65 6.65
C SER A 273 -11.15 -6.79 5.72
N HIS A 274 -11.48 -5.50 5.62
CA HIS A 274 -10.67 -4.54 4.88
C HIS A 274 -9.54 -4.00 5.77
N VAL A 275 -8.33 -3.98 5.23
CA VAL A 275 -7.19 -3.27 5.81
C VAL A 275 -6.88 -2.04 4.97
N TYR A 276 -6.39 -0.97 5.59
CA TYR A 276 -6.23 0.30 4.91
C TYR A 276 -4.76 0.63 4.68
N ARG A 277 -4.45 1.17 3.49
CA ARG A 277 -3.12 1.70 3.16
C ARG A 277 -3.25 3.15 2.70
N ARG A 278 -2.18 3.91 2.91
CA ARG A 278 -2.13 5.33 2.58
C ARG A 278 -2.35 5.54 1.08
N GLY A 279 -3.30 6.40 0.72
CA GLY A 279 -3.49 6.87 -0.65
C GLY A 279 -2.32 7.76 -1.12
N VAL A 280 -2.22 7.98 -2.42
CA VAL A 280 -1.21 8.85 -3.01
C VAL A 280 -1.66 10.31 -2.86
N GLY A 281 -0.77 11.19 -2.38
CA GLY A 281 -1.09 12.62 -2.23
C GLY A 281 -2.24 12.88 -1.26
N HIS A 282 -3.31 13.52 -1.75
CA HIS A 282 -4.53 13.86 -0.99
C HIS A 282 -5.70 12.90 -1.25
N SER A 283 -5.45 11.74 -1.87
CA SER A 283 -6.48 10.72 -2.09
C SER A 283 -6.89 10.04 -0.78
N VAL A 284 -8.10 9.48 -0.78
CA VAL A 284 -8.61 8.67 0.33
C VAL A 284 -7.73 7.44 0.59
N PRO A 285 -7.75 6.88 1.82
CA PRO A 285 -7.21 5.56 2.12
C PRO A 285 -7.70 4.49 1.14
N ASN A 286 -6.79 3.67 0.63
CA ASN A 286 -7.15 2.53 -0.19
C ASN A 286 -7.54 1.34 0.72
N PRO A 287 -8.77 0.83 0.64
CA PRO A 287 -9.15 -0.41 1.32
C PRO A 287 -8.57 -1.60 0.56
N TYR A 288 -8.16 -2.64 1.29
CA TYR A 288 -7.72 -3.92 0.75
C TYR A 288 -8.46 -5.07 1.43
N LEU A 289 -9.22 -5.87 0.67
CA LEU A 289 -9.88 -7.05 1.25
C LEU A 289 -8.86 -8.15 1.57
N GLN A 290 -8.74 -8.47 2.86
CA GLN A 290 -7.79 -9.43 3.41
C GLN A 290 -8.51 -10.55 4.16
N GLY A 291 -8.03 -11.79 4.00
CA GLY A 291 -8.46 -12.96 4.78
C GLY A 291 -7.31 -13.53 5.59
N ASP A 292 -7.37 -13.39 6.91
CA ASP A 292 -6.38 -13.93 7.84
C ASP A 292 -6.83 -15.28 8.41
N PHE A 293 -5.87 -16.17 8.63
CA PHE A 293 -6.04 -17.40 9.39
C PHE A 293 -4.84 -17.60 10.30
N ASP A 294 -5.07 -17.84 11.59
CA ASP A 294 -4.02 -17.96 12.60
C ASP A 294 -4.25 -19.15 13.50
N VAL A 295 -3.15 -19.79 13.91
CA VAL A 295 -3.11 -20.90 14.84
C VAL A 295 -2.21 -20.52 16.02
N ILE A 296 -2.80 -20.57 17.22
CA ILE A 296 -2.12 -20.40 18.51
C ILE A 296 -1.95 -21.78 19.14
N GLY A 297 -0.75 -22.03 19.66
CA GLY A 297 -0.35 -23.34 20.19
C GLY A 297 -0.10 -24.37 19.09
N GLY A 298 -0.03 -25.64 19.47
CA GLY A 298 0.26 -26.74 18.55
C GLY A 298 1.75 -27.05 18.39
N ALA A 299 2.04 -28.09 17.62
CA ALA A 299 3.41 -28.50 17.33
C ALA A 299 4.01 -27.59 16.23
N PRO A 300 5.18 -26.96 16.47
CA PRO A 300 5.87 -26.20 15.44
C PRO A 300 6.13 -27.05 14.19
N ILE A 301 6.25 -26.39 13.05
CA ILE A 301 6.36 -26.94 11.70
C ILE A 301 5.07 -27.58 11.19
N LEU A 302 4.36 -28.34 12.01
CA LEU A 302 3.06 -28.91 11.60
C LEU A 302 2.02 -27.81 11.42
N THR A 303 1.98 -26.85 12.34
CA THR A 303 1.08 -25.69 12.23
C THR A 303 1.43 -24.81 11.02
N GLU A 304 2.71 -24.60 10.73
CA GLU A 304 3.20 -23.87 9.56
C GLU A 304 2.79 -24.56 8.26
N ALA A 305 2.91 -25.89 8.22
CA ALA A 305 2.44 -26.68 7.10
C ALA A 305 0.92 -26.46 6.91
N GLU A 306 0.13 -26.61 7.97
CA GLU A 306 -1.34 -26.46 7.92
C GLU A 306 -1.76 -25.09 7.38
N VAL A 307 -1.10 -24.03 7.83
CA VAL A 307 -1.36 -22.66 7.40
C VAL A 307 -1.05 -22.50 5.89
N ILE A 308 0.03 -23.09 5.39
CA ILE A 308 0.33 -23.13 3.95
C ILE A 308 -0.75 -23.93 3.19
N LYS A 309 -1.20 -25.05 3.75
CA LYS A 309 -2.26 -25.89 3.18
C LYS A 309 -3.58 -25.13 3.05
N VAL A 310 -3.97 -24.35 4.07
CA VAL A 310 -5.16 -23.49 4.04
C VAL A 310 -5.06 -22.49 2.89
N ALA A 311 -3.92 -21.81 2.74
CA ALA A 311 -3.73 -20.84 1.66
C ALA A 311 -3.82 -21.51 0.29
N MET A 312 -3.20 -22.68 0.10
CA MET A 312 -3.29 -23.43 -1.15
C MET A 312 -4.69 -23.97 -1.43
N ASP A 313 -5.46 -24.32 -0.39
CA ASP A 313 -6.84 -24.74 -0.53
C ASP A 313 -7.77 -23.63 -1.03
N ILE A 314 -7.44 -22.37 -0.71
CA ILE A 314 -8.13 -21.17 -1.23
C ILE A 314 -7.69 -20.92 -2.67
N VAL A 315 -6.38 -20.81 -2.90
CA VAL A 315 -5.80 -20.47 -4.20
C VAL A 315 -6.24 -21.45 -5.30
N ARG A 316 -6.28 -22.76 -5.02
CA ARG A 316 -6.69 -23.81 -5.99
C ARG A 316 -8.14 -23.71 -6.44
N LYS A 317 -8.98 -22.92 -5.77
CA LYS A 317 -10.37 -22.71 -6.20
C LYS A 317 -10.47 -21.71 -7.35
N PHE A 318 -9.45 -20.88 -7.52
CA PHE A 318 -9.42 -19.78 -8.48
C PHE A 318 -8.39 -20.00 -9.58
N PHE A 319 -7.30 -20.70 -9.27
CA PHE A 319 -6.17 -20.92 -10.17
C PHE A 319 -5.88 -22.42 -10.32
N SER A 320 -5.29 -22.80 -11.46
CA SER A 320 -4.82 -24.17 -11.68
C SER A 320 -3.67 -24.54 -10.75
N TRP A 321 -3.49 -25.84 -10.51
CA TRP A 321 -2.52 -26.37 -9.56
C TRP A 321 -1.10 -25.88 -9.82
N ASP A 322 -0.68 -25.86 -11.09
CA ASP A 322 0.68 -25.49 -11.50
C ASP A 322 0.88 -23.99 -11.69
N ALA A 323 -0.13 -23.18 -11.40
CA ALA A 323 -0.06 -21.74 -11.60
C ALA A 323 0.68 -21.01 -10.48
N CYS A 324 0.79 -21.55 -9.28
CA CYS A 324 1.29 -20.80 -8.11
C CYS A 324 2.63 -21.32 -7.58
N GLU A 325 3.45 -20.41 -7.07
CA GLU A 325 4.72 -20.72 -6.42
C GLU A 325 4.66 -20.34 -4.93
N ILE A 326 5.15 -21.21 -4.06
CA ILE A 326 5.31 -20.98 -2.62
C ILE A 326 6.79 -20.74 -2.36
N HIS A 327 7.16 -19.54 -1.98
CA HIS A 327 8.53 -19.20 -1.61
C HIS A 327 8.66 -19.25 -0.10
N LEU A 328 9.66 -19.99 0.38
CA LEU A 328 9.98 -20.18 1.80
C LEU A 328 11.33 -19.56 2.12
N ASN A 329 11.46 -19.04 3.34
CA ASN A 329 12.74 -18.78 3.95
C ASN A 329 12.60 -18.83 5.49
N HIS A 330 13.70 -18.61 6.19
CA HIS A 330 13.77 -18.69 7.64
C HIS A 330 14.65 -17.56 8.21
N ALA A 331 14.22 -16.92 9.30
CA ALA A 331 14.91 -15.76 9.87
C ALA A 331 16.41 -16.03 10.15
N HIS A 332 16.72 -17.15 10.81
CA HIS A 332 18.10 -17.55 11.06
C HIS A 332 18.93 -17.90 9.81
N ILE A 333 18.30 -18.30 8.69
CA ILE A 333 19.01 -18.51 7.42
C ILE A 333 19.42 -17.16 6.82
N ILE A 334 18.55 -16.15 6.91
CA ILE A 334 18.90 -14.78 6.51
C ILE A 334 20.11 -14.28 7.29
N ASP A 335 20.13 -14.46 8.62
CA ASP A 335 21.26 -14.03 9.45
C ASP A 335 22.56 -14.74 9.07
N ALA A 336 22.49 -16.05 8.80
CA ALA A 336 23.62 -16.82 8.31
C ALA A 336 24.10 -16.32 6.94
N ILE A 337 23.18 -15.97 6.03
CA ILE A 337 23.47 -15.42 4.71
C ILE A 337 24.13 -14.04 4.81
N TRP A 338 23.67 -13.16 5.72
CA TRP A 338 24.31 -11.87 5.95
C TRP A 338 25.74 -12.02 6.45
N SER A 339 25.94 -12.93 7.41
CA SER A 339 27.27 -13.24 7.94
C SER A 339 28.19 -13.81 6.84
N TRP A 340 27.68 -14.78 6.06
CA TRP A 340 28.42 -15.45 4.99
C TRP A 340 28.79 -14.51 3.84
N SER A 341 27.86 -13.64 3.42
CA SER A 341 28.08 -12.64 2.38
C SER A 341 28.98 -11.49 2.82
N GLY A 342 29.10 -11.24 4.13
CA GLY A 342 29.91 -10.16 4.70
C GLY A 342 29.18 -8.81 4.77
N VAL A 343 27.85 -8.80 4.72
CA VAL A 343 27.05 -7.58 4.90
C VAL A 343 27.09 -7.15 6.36
N LYS A 344 27.60 -5.94 6.61
CA LYS A 344 27.69 -5.35 7.94
C LYS A 344 26.31 -4.95 8.47
N GLN A 345 26.16 -4.95 9.79
CA GLN A 345 24.89 -4.62 10.47
C GLN A 345 24.31 -3.28 10.03
N GLU A 346 25.15 -2.26 9.87
CA GLU A 346 24.77 -0.90 9.45
C GLU A 346 24.14 -0.86 8.06
N ALA A 347 24.57 -1.73 7.14
CA ALA A 347 24.10 -1.75 5.76
C ALA A 347 22.89 -2.69 5.55
N LYS A 348 22.56 -3.55 6.51
CA LYS A 348 21.52 -4.60 6.34
C LYS A 348 20.18 -4.02 5.90
N TYR A 349 19.75 -2.91 6.50
CA TYR A 349 18.46 -2.30 6.19
C TYR A 349 18.38 -1.79 4.75
N ASP A 350 19.40 -1.05 4.30
CA ASP A 350 19.43 -0.50 2.94
C ASP A 350 19.59 -1.60 1.87
N VAL A 351 20.40 -2.62 2.17
CA VAL A 351 20.53 -3.81 1.30
C VAL A 351 19.19 -4.55 1.22
N ALA A 352 18.53 -4.77 2.35
CA ALA A 352 17.21 -5.40 2.43
C ALA A 352 16.17 -4.66 1.59
N LYS A 353 16.15 -3.33 1.69
CA LYS A 353 15.28 -2.47 0.89
C LYS A 353 15.52 -2.64 -0.61
N LEU A 354 16.78 -2.73 -1.05
CA LEU A 354 17.10 -2.97 -2.46
C LEU A 354 16.69 -4.37 -2.93
N LEU A 355 16.96 -5.41 -2.12
CA LEU A 355 16.57 -6.79 -2.45
C LEU A 355 15.05 -6.97 -2.52
N SER A 356 14.28 -6.19 -1.75
CA SER A 356 12.81 -6.23 -1.78
C SER A 356 12.21 -6.01 -3.18
N LEU A 357 12.94 -5.35 -4.08
CA LEU A 357 12.53 -5.12 -5.48
C LEU A 357 12.46 -6.40 -6.32
N MET A 358 13.09 -7.50 -5.86
CA MET A 358 13.11 -8.80 -6.54
C MET A 358 12.17 -9.83 -5.92
N VAL A 359 11.60 -9.53 -4.74
CA VAL A 359 10.86 -10.51 -3.92
C VAL A 359 9.62 -11.05 -4.62
N SER A 360 9.00 -10.28 -5.53
CA SER A 360 7.86 -10.75 -6.35
C SER A 360 8.22 -11.59 -7.57
N LEU A 361 9.50 -11.86 -7.80
CA LEU A 361 9.97 -12.58 -8.99
C LEU A 361 10.44 -13.99 -8.65
N SER A 362 9.96 -14.95 -9.42
CA SER A 362 10.43 -16.34 -9.37
C SER A 362 11.97 -16.39 -9.43
N PRO A 363 12.64 -17.19 -8.57
CA PRO A 363 14.10 -17.32 -8.53
C PRO A 363 14.75 -17.62 -9.88
N GLN A 364 14.01 -18.24 -10.81
CA GLN A 364 14.52 -18.64 -12.11
C GLN A 364 14.11 -17.71 -13.27
N ALA A 365 13.33 -16.65 -13.00
CA ALA A 365 12.81 -15.75 -14.04
C ALA A 365 13.91 -14.89 -14.68
N SER A 366 13.79 -14.63 -15.99
CA SER A 366 14.67 -13.71 -16.72
C SER A 366 14.62 -12.29 -16.16
N ASP A 367 13.45 -11.83 -15.75
CA ASP A 367 13.23 -10.49 -15.21
C ASP A 367 14.01 -10.27 -13.90
N ARG A 368 14.24 -11.34 -13.13
CA ARG A 368 15.03 -11.32 -11.90
C ARG A 368 16.50 -10.99 -12.16
N LYS A 369 17.06 -11.50 -13.26
CA LYS A 369 18.44 -11.17 -13.71
C LYS A 369 18.57 -9.69 -14.06
N SER A 370 17.58 -9.12 -14.75
CA SER A 370 17.55 -7.71 -15.11
C SER A 370 17.43 -6.81 -13.88
N LYS A 371 16.55 -7.16 -12.92
CA LYS A 371 16.43 -6.42 -11.64
C LYS A 371 17.72 -6.53 -10.80
N TRP A 372 18.37 -7.70 -10.79
CA TRP A 372 19.66 -7.86 -10.12
C TRP A 372 20.74 -6.92 -10.68
N ALA A 373 20.79 -6.69 -12.00
CA ALA A 373 21.75 -5.76 -12.59
C ALA A 373 21.57 -4.32 -12.06
N LEU A 374 20.31 -3.87 -11.89
CA LEU A 374 19.99 -2.59 -11.27
C LEU A 374 20.45 -2.55 -9.81
N ILE A 375 20.13 -3.61 -9.04
CA ILE A 375 20.46 -3.71 -7.62
C ILE A 375 21.96 -3.75 -7.42
N ARG A 376 22.70 -4.55 -8.20
CA ARG A 376 24.17 -4.62 -8.16
C ARG A 376 24.78 -3.23 -8.32
N ARG A 377 24.29 -2.42 -9.26
CA ARG A 377 24.75 -1.04 -9.43
C ARG A 377 24.50 -0.19 -8.19
N GLN A 378 23.31 -0.27 -7.59
CA GLN A 378 22.98 0.47 -6.36
C GLN A 378 23.80 0.01 -5.15
N LEU A 379 24.08 -1.30 -5.02
CA LEU A 379 24.93 -1.85 -3.96
C LEU A 379 26.38 -1.35 -4.07
N LEU A 380 26.93 -1.29 -5.29
CA LEU A 380 28.30 -0.85 -5.54
C LEU A 380 28.47 0.67 -5.50
N GLN A 381 27.59 1.42 -6.16
CA GLN A 381 27.74 2.87 -6.35
C GLN A 381 26.95 3.71 -5.34
N GLY A 382 25.81 3.21 -4.86
CA GLY A 382 24.98 3.91 -3.88
C GLY A 382 25.43 3.62 -2.45
N LEU A 383 25.51 2.33 -2.09
CA LEU A 383 25.89 1.89 -0.75
C LEU A 383 27.40 1.66 -0.57
N HIS A 384 28.19 1.79 -1.64
CA HIS A 384 29.65 1.64 -1.60
C HIS A 384 30.12 0.32 -0.98
N LEU A 385 29.36 -0.77 -1.19
CA LEU A 385 29.72 -2.09 -0.67
C LEU A 385 30.93 -2.66 -1.43
N PRO A 386 31.83 -3.40 -0.74
CA PRO A 386 32.93 -4.08 -1.42
C PRO A 386 32.42 -5.04 -2.49
N GLU A 387 33.08 -5.07 -3.65
CA GLU A 387 32.67 -5.93 -4.77
C GLU A 387 32.57 -7.41 -4.38
N SER A 388 33.50 -7.88 -3.53
CA SER A 388 33.47 -9.24 -2.98
C SER A 388 32.19 -9.58 -2.19
N VAL A 389 31.59 -8.62 -1.50
CA VAL A 389 30.30 -8.80 -0.78
C VAL A 389 29.16 -8.90 -1.78
N VAL A 390 29.14 -8.02 -2.78
CA VAL A 390 28.11 -8.00 -3.83
C VAL A 390 28.17 -9.27 -4.69
N ASP A 391 29.36 -9.77 -4.98
CA ASP A 391 29.57 -11.04 -5.68
C ASP A 391 29.06 -12.23 -4.86
N ARG A 392 29.28 -12.24 -3.55
CA ARG A 392 28.69 -13.26 -2.67
C ARG A 392 27.18 -13.19 -2.66
N LEU A 393 26.57 -12.01 -2.57
CA LEU A 393 25.11 -11.87 -2.68
C LEU A 393 24.58 -12.38 -4.02
N GLN A 394 25.33 -12.17 -5.12
CA GLN A 394 24.98 -12.75 -6.42
C GLN A 394 25.08 -14.28 -6.45
N ILE A 395 26.04 -14.87 -5.72
CA ILE A 395 26.11 -16.33 -5.56
C ILE A 395 24.88 -16.84 -4.81
N VAL A 396 24.45 -16.14 -3.75
CA VAL A 396 23.23 -16.49 -3.01
C VAL A 396 22.03 -16.50 -3.95
N GLU A 397 21.83 -15.42 -4.70
CA GLU A 397 20.73 -15.26 -5.67
C GLU A 397 20.66 -16.43 -6.66
N ARG A 398 21.81 -16.87 -7.18
CA ARG A 398 21.88 -17.89 -8.23
C ARG A 398 21.85 -19.33 -7.71
N ARG A 399 22.47 -19.59 -6.55
CA ARG A 399 22.75 -20.95 -6.08
C ARG A 399 21.82 -21.38 -4.95
N PHE A 400 21.36 -20.41 -4.15
CA PHE A 400 20.58 -20.63 -2.93
C PHE A 400 19.14 -20.12 -3.03
N SER A 401 18.67 -19.82 -4.24
CA SER A 401 17.27 -19.55 -4.53
C SER A 401 16.79 -20.47 -5.66
N GLY A 402 15.70 -21.23 -5.45
CA GLY A 402 15.23 -22.27 -6.37
C GLY A 402 14.40 -23.35 -5.68
N ALA A 403 14.18 -24.50 -6.36
CA ALA A 403 13.39 -25.60 -5.82
C ALA A 403 13.97 -26.10 -4.48
N ALA A 404 13.09 -26.30 -3.48
CA ALA A 404 13.52 -26.56 -2.11
C ALA A 404 14.45 -27.78 -1.98
N ASP A 405 14.17 -28.85 -2.73
CA ASP A 405 14.96 -30.09 -2.72
C ASP A 405 16.38 -29.93 -3.23
N GLU A 406 16.61 -29.00 -4.15
CA GLU A 406 17.94 -28.70 -4.65
C GLU A 406 18.69 -27.72 -3.75
N VAL A 407 17.97 -26.77 -3.16
CA VAL A 407 18.56 -25.66 -2.41
C VAL A 407 18.94 -26.08 -0.99
N LEU A 408 18.14 -26.90 -0.29
CA LEU A 408 18.43 -27.32 1.08
C LEU A 408 19.81 -28.00 1.23
N PRO A 409 20.19 -28.97 0.37
CA PRO A 409 21.53 -29.57 0.44
C PRO A 409 22.65 -28.57 0.16
N ARG A 410 22.43 -27.63 -0.77
CA ARG A 410 23.41 -26.58 -1.12
C ARG A 410 23.63 -25.62 0.04
N LEU A 411 22.57 -25.18 0.71
CA LEU A 411 22.64 -24.34 1.91
C LEU A 411 23.38 -25.06 3.04
N ARG A 412 23.04 -26.33 3.31
CA ARG A 412 23.69 -27.15 4.35
C ARG A 412 25.19 -27.32 4.11
N GLY A 413 25.62 -27.39 2.85
CA GLY A 413 27.05 -27.49 2.49
C GLY A 413 27.81 -26.16 2.48
N ALA A 414 27.12 -25.02 2.42
CA ALA A 414 27.76 -23.71 2.24
C ALA A 414 27.74 -22.82 3.50
N LEU A 415 26.66 -22.88 4.28
CA LEU A 415 26.49 -22.05 5.47
C LEU A 415 27.26 -22.64 6.67
N PRO A 416 27.66 -21.79 7.64
CA PRO A 416 28.30 -22.27 8.85
C PRO A 416 27.38 -23.21 9.63
N PRO A 417 27.89 -24.32 10.17
CA PRO A 417 27.09 -25.30 10.91
C PRO A 417 26.86 -24.87 12.36
N ASP A 418 26.43 -23.63 12.58
CA ASP A 418 26.06 -23.18 13.92
C ASP A 418 24.69 -23.76 14.34
N ARG A 419 24.44 -23.79 15.65
CA ARG A 419 23.24 -24.40 16.23
C ARG A 419 21.95 -23.84 15.61
N PHE A 420 21.90 -22.54 15.36
CA PHE A 420 20.69 -21.89 14.87
C PHE A 420 20.47 -22.15 13.38
N THR A 421 21.52 -22.06 12.57
CA THR A 421 21.46 -22.38 11.14
C THR A 421 21.08 -23.84 10.89
N LEU A 422 21.68 -24.78 11.65
CA LEU A 422 21.33 -26.20 11.53
C LEU A 422 19.87 -26.45 11.92
N ALA A 423 19.41 -25.88 13.04
CA ALA A 423 18.01 -25.99 13.45
C ALA A 423 17.05 -25.46 12.37
N ALA A 424 17.34 -24.30 11.79
CA ALA A 424 16.55 -23.71 10.72
C ALA A 424 16.47 -24.60 9.46
N LEU A 425 17.59 -25.22 9.07
CA LEU A 425 17.65 -26.15 7.94
C LEU A 425 16.86 -27.44 8.21
N GLU A 426 16.89 -27.95 9.45
CA GLU A 426 16.05 -29.09 9.86
C GLU A 426 14.56 -28.73 9.88
N GLU A 427 14.21 -27.54 10.38
CA GLU A 427 12.83 -27.03 10.38
C GLU A 427 12.27 -26.94 8.95
N LEU A 428 13.03 -26.37 8.00
CA LEU A 428 12.64 -26.32 6.59
C LEU A 428 12.54 -27.72 5.95
N SER A 429 13.45 -28.64 6.31
CA SER A 429 13.43 -30.02 5.81
C SER A 429 12.19 -30.77 6.32
N ALA A 430 11.84 -30.59 7.60
CA ALA A 430 10.64 -31.14 8.20
C ALA A 430 9.37 -30.55 7.57
N LEU A 431 9.33 -29.24 7.33
CA LEU A 431 8.20 -28.59 6.65
C LEU A 431 7.96 -29.21 5.27
N LEU A 432 9.02 -29.35 4.47
CA LEU A 432 8.93 -29.95 3.14
C LEU A 432 8.40 -31.39 3.22
N SER A 433 8.80 -32.16 4.24
CA SER A 433 8.30 -33.53 4.45
C SER A 433 6.79 -33.57 4.74
N TYR A 434 6.25 -32.60 5.47
CA TYR A 434 4.81 -32.50 5.74
C TYR A 434 4.03 -32.03 4.51
N LEU A 435 4.56 -31.04 3.77
CA LEU A 435 3.93 -30.57 2.53
C LEU A 435 3.86 -31.67 1.46
N ARG A 436 4.80 -32.61 1.44
CA ARG A 436 4.76 -33.82 0.59
C ARG A 436 3.58 -34.73 0.89
N VAL A 437 3.18 -34.86 2.16
CA VAL A 437 2.01 -35.67 2.53
C VAL A 437 0.73 -35.11 1.91
N TRP A 438 0.69 -33.80 1.63
CA TRP A 438 -0.43 -33.12 0.99
C TRP A 438 -0.19 -32.79 -0.49
N GLU A 439 0.87 -33.32 -1.09
CA GLU A 439 1.22 -33.19 -2.51
C GLU A 439 1.47 -31.74 -2.98
N ILE A 440 1.92 -30.86 -2.07
CA ILE A 440 2.19 -29.43 -2.34
C ILE A 440 3.67 -29.18 -2.67
N GLU A 441 4.56 -30.14 -2.46
CA GLU A 441 6.02 -29.95 -2.51
C GLU A 441 6.55 -29.44 -3.86
N ARG A 442 5.85 -29.75 -4.95
CA ARG A 442 6.26 -29.39 -6.32
C ARG A 442 6.24 -27.88 -6.58
N HIS A 443 5.50 -27.14 -5.74
CA HIS A 443 5.34 -25.70 -5.84
C HIS A 443 6.21 -24.96 -4.82
N VAL A 444 7.07 -25.67 -4.07
CA VAL A 444 7.84 -25.10 -2.97
C VAL A 444 9.27 -24.75 -3.42
N PHE A 445 9.56 -23.46 -3.32
CA PHE A 445 10.86 -22.86 -3.60
C PHE A 445 11.43 -22.29 -2.31
N ILE A 446 12.75 -22.36 -2.16
CA ILE A 446 13.46 -21.59 -1.14
C ILE A 446 14.06 -20.39 -1.85
N ASP A 447 13.88 -19.21 -1.27
CA ASP A 447 14.58 -18.00 -1.71
C ASP A 447 15.37 -17.42 -0.54
N ALA A 448 16.68 -17.68 -0.52
CA ALA A 448 17.56 -17.26 0.56
C ALA A 448 17.71 -15.73 0.69
N LEU A 449 17.33 -14.96 -0.35
CA LEU A 449 17.30 -13.49 -0.31
C LEU A 449 15.91 -12.92 -0.02
N MET A 450 14.88 -13.76 0.07
CA MET A 450 13.53 -13.33 0.46
C MET A 450 13.52 -12.93 1.92
N LEU A 451 13.10 -11.70 2.19
CA LEU A 451 13.01 -11.13 3.54
C LEU A 451 11.57 -11.19 4.03
N PRO A 452 11.34 -11.27 5.35
CA PRO A 452 9.99 -11.25 5.88
C PRO A 452 9.33 -9.90 5.59
N THR A 453 8.08 -9.94 5.13
CA THR A 453 7.30 -8.72 4.84
C THR A 453 7.00 -7.93 6.12
N GLU A 454 6.78 -8.66 7.21
CA GLU A 454 6.55 -8.11 8.55
C GLU A 454 7.71 -8.51 9.47
N GLU A 455 8.24 -7.53 10.18
CA GLU A 455 9.49 -7.67 10.96
C GLU A 455 9.37 -8.65 12.14
N TYR A 456 8.13 -9.00 12.54
CA TYR A 456 7.88 -9.92 13.64
C TYR A 456 8.08 -11.40 13.31
N HIS A 457 8.28 -11.76 12.05
CA HIS A 457 8.52 -13.15 11.68
C HIS A 457 9.94 -13.59 12.04
N ASN A 458 10.07 -14.41 13.09
CA ASN A 458 11.35 -14.86 13.64
C ASN A 458 11.58 -16.38 13.52
N GLY A 459 10.98 -17.01 12.50
CA GLY A 459 11.11 -18.44 12.21
C GLY A 459 10.95 -18.67 10.72
N ILE A 460 10.20 -19.72 10.34
CA ILE A 460 9.76 -19.91 8.95
C ILE A 460 8.76 -18.81 8.59
N PHE A 461 8.95 -18.21 7.43
CA PHE A 461 7.98 -17.35 6.76
C PHE A 461 7.92 -17.69 5.28
N PHE A 462 6.79 -17.37 4.67
CA PHE A 462 6.49 -17.75 3.31
C PHE A 462 5.65 -16.71 2.59
N GLN A 463 5.73 -16.76 1.26
CA GLN A 463 4.97 -15.93 0.35
C GLN A 463 4.45 -16.81 -0.79
N ILE A 464 3.22 -16.58 -1.23
CA ILE A 464 2.58 -17.32 -2.32
C ILE A 464 2.33 -16.38 -3.48
N TYR A 465 2.87 -16.73 -4.64
CA TYR A 465 2.87 -15.92 -5.84
C TYR A 465 2.11 -16.57 -6.99
N LEU A 466 1.46 -15.73 -7.78
CA LEU A 466 1.09 -16.03 -9.16
C LEU A 466 2.18 -15.44 -10.07
N PRO A 467 3.02 -16.25 -10.72
CA PRO A 467 4.07 -15.77 -11.60
C PRO A 467 3.49 -15.11 -12.85
N LYS A 468 4.30 -14.21 -13.42
CA LYS A 468 3.99 -13.46 -14.65
C LYS A 468 3.82 -14.42 -15.83
N GLY A 469 2.80 -14.16 -16.66
CA GLY A 469 2.53 -14.97 -17.85
C GLY A 469 1.75 -16.26 -17.58
N SER A 470 1.22 -16.45 -16.37
CA SER A 470 0.13 -17.41 -16.17
C SER A 470 -1.07 -17.01 -17.03
N ASN A 471 -1.91 -17.96 -17.45
CA ASN A 471 -3.08 -17.72 -18.33
C ASN A 471 -4.18 -16.83 -17.69
N TYR A 472 -3.87 -16.15 -16.58
CA TYR A 472 -4.78 -15.41 -15.72
C TYR A 472 -4.42 -13.91 -15.77
N GLY A 473 -5.11 -13.17 -16.64
CA GLY A 473 -5.07 -11.71 -16.71
C GLY A 473 -3.92 -11.07 -17.49
N PRO A 474 -4.02 -9.77 -17.86
CA PRO A 474 -3.03 -9.05 -18.67
C PRO A 474 -1.85 -8.50 -17.85
N LEU A 475 -1.39 -9.23 -16.84
CA LEU A 475 -0.54 -8.67 -15.78
C LEU A 475 0.95 -8.57 -16.18
N SER A 476 1.51 -7.36 -16.02
CA SER A 476 2.90 -7.01 -16.34
C SER A 476 3.94 -7.54 -15.34
N GLU A 477 3.51 -7.93 -14.13
CA GLU A 477 4.35 -8.47 -13.04
C GLU A 477 3.61 -9.60 -12.30
N GLY A 478 4.36 -10.41 -11.53
CA GLY A 478 3.78 -11.45 -10.68
C GLY A 478 2.96 -10.89 -9.50
N VAL A 479 1.93 -11.61 -9.07
CA VAL A 479 0.98 -11.17 -8.05
C VAL A 479 1.23 -11.91 -6.74
N LEU A 480 1.50 -11.17 -5.66
CA LEU A 480 1.57 -11.72 -4.31
C LEU A 480 0.15 -12.01 -3.79
N LEU A 481 -0.22 -13.28 -3.69
CA LEU A 481 -1.55 -13.74 -3.26
C LEU A 481 -1.67 -13.93 -1.75
N ALA A 482 -0.62 -14.42 -1.09
CA ALA A 482 -0.65 -14.63 0.36
C ALA A 482 0.75 -14.47 0.99
N ILE A 483 0.78 -14.06 2.25
CA ILE A 483 1.97 -14.06 3.10
C ILE A 483 1.66 -14.80 4.39
N GLY A 484 2.68 -15.37 5.02
CA GLY A 484 2.50 -15.98 6.33
C GLY A 484 3.81 -16.38 6.98
N GLY A 485 3.71 -16.87 8.20
CA GLY A 485 4.88 -17.33 8.95
C GLY A 485 4.64 -17.40 10.45
N ARG A 486 5.65 -17.91 11.15
CA ARG A 486 5.70 -17.96 12.61
C ARG A 486 5.87 -16.54 13.16
N TYR A 487 5.09 -16.16 14.17
CA TYR A 487 5.14 -14.85 14.82
C TYR A 487 5.07 -14.96 16.35
N ASP A 488 5.50 -16.09 16.91
CA ASP A 488 5.61 -16.32 18.35
C ASP A 488 6.45 -15.24 19.06
N HIS A 489 7.40 -14.61 18.36
CA HIS A 489 8.16 -13.47 18.87
C HIS A 489 7.28 -12.25 19.16
N LEU A 490 6.40 -11.84 18.24
CA LEU A 490 5.43 -10.77 18.49
C LEU A 490 4.52 -11.12 19.67
N LEU A 491 4.02 -12.36 19.68
CA LEU A 491 3.15 -12.79 20.76
C LEU A 491 3.89 -12.73 22.11
N ARG A 492 5.14 -13.17 22.18
CA ARG A 492 5.97 -13.15 23.39
C ARG A 492 6.23 -11.74 23.90
N GLN A 493 6.55 -10.79 23.01
CA GLN A 493 6.72 -9.38 23.37
C GLN A 493 5.47 -8.78 24.03
N ILE A 494 4.28 -9.17 23.57
CA ILE A 494 3.01 -8.73 24.14
C ILE A 494 2.72 -9.52 25.43
N TRP A 495 2.99 -10.82 25.44
CA TRP A 495 2.72 -11.76 26.53
C TRP A 495 3.51 -11.44 27.81
N ASP A 496 4.79 -11.08 27.67
CA ASP A 496 5.67 -10.76 28.80
C ASP A 496 5.16 -9.55 29.61
N ASN A 497 4.36 -8.68 29.01
CA ASN A 497 3.70 -7.56 29.70
C ASN A 497 2.48 -7.99 30.53
N HIS A 498 2.01 -9.22 30.35
CA HIS A 498 0.68 -9.67 30.78
C HIS A 498 0.61 -10.89 31.71
N LEU A 499 1.70 -11.62 32.08
CA LEU A 499 1.84 -12.58 33.24
C LEU A 499 2.67 -13.88 32.94
N ILE A 500 2.45 -14.93 33.77
CA ILE A 500 3.37 -15.88 34.43
C ILE A 500 3.57 -17.23 33.69
N SER A 501 2.70 -17.58 32.73
CA SER A 501 2.78 -18.85 32.00
C SER A 501 3.65 -18.77 30.74
N SER A 502 4.14 -19.92 30.28
CA SER A 502 4.88 -20.01 29.03
C SER A 502 4.03 -19.52 27.85
N CYS A 503 4.52 -18.54 27.09
CA CYS A 503 3.88 -18.06 25.87
C CYS A 503 3.71 -19.22 24.86
N PRO A 504 2.50 -19.43 24.30
CA PRO A 504 2.30 -20.42 23.25
C PRO A 504 3.00 -20.00 21.95
N GLY A 505 3.24 -20.97 21.06
CA GLY A 505 3.65 -20.69 19.68
C GLY A 505 2.52 -20.04 18.89
N ALA A 506 2.86 -19.30 17.83
CA ALA A 506 1.89 -18.66 16.96
C ALA A 506 2.36 -18.65 15.50
N VAL A 507 1.46 -18.96 14.59
CA VAL A 507 1.68 -18.94 13.14
C VAL A 507 0.40 -18.49 12.43
N GLY A 508 0.54 -17.82 11.29
CA GLY A 508 -0.62 -17.37 10.55
C GLY A 508 -0.31 -17.02 9.11
N LEU A 509 -1.39 -16.85 8.35
CA LEU A 509 -1.42 -16.40 6.97
C LEU A 509 -2.33 -15.19 6.83
N SER A 510 -2.06 -14.41 5.80
CA SER A 510 -2.88 -13.32 5.29
C SER A 510 -3.00 -13.48 3.78
N VAL A 511 -4.22 -13.74 3.28
CA VAL A 511 -4.54 -13.83 1.85
C VAL A 511 -5.05 -12.48 1.36
N ALA A 512 -4.48 -11.98 0.26
CA ALA A 512 -4.95 -10.81 -0.44
C ALA A 512 -6.14 -11.20 -1.36
N LEU A 513 -7.33 -11.34 -0.77
CA LEU A 513 -8.55 -11.73 -1.47
C LEU A 513 -8.88 -10.76 -2.61
N GLU A 514 -8.58 -9.47 -2.44
CA GLU A 514 -8.75 -8.47 -3.49
C GLU A 514 -7.85 -8.71 -4.71
N LYS A 515 -6.64 -9.23 -4.51
CA LYS A 515 -5.77 -9.57 -5.66
C LYS A 515 -6.26 -10.82 -6.38
N ILE A 516 -6.87 -11.74 -5.65
CA ILE A 516 -7.55 -12.90 -6.24
C ILE A 516 -8.74 -12.42 -7.08
N LEU A 517 -9.55 -11.49 -6.56
CA LEU A 517 -10.67 -10.86 -7.26
C LEU A 517 -10.21 -10.29 -8.62
N HIS A 518 -9.15 -9.48 -8.63
CA HIS A 518 -8.69 -8.86 -9.88
C HIS A 518 -7.98 -9.84 -10.84
N SER A 519 -7.46 -10.97 -10.37
CA SER A 519 -6.66 -11.90 -11.18
C SER A 519 -7.47 -13.11 -11.68
N ALA A 520 -8.55 -13.48 -11.00
CA ALA A 520 -9.35 -14.64 -11.37
C ALA A 520 -10.30 -14.31 -12.53
N SER A 521 -10.38 -15.19 -13.53
CA SER A 521 -11.35 -15.04 -14.63
C SER A 521 -12.76 -15.30 -14.11
N ALA A 522 -13.73 -14.49 -14.54
CA ALA A 522 -15.17 -14.73 -14.32
C ALA A 522 -15.62 -16.13 -14.77
N GLU A 523 -14.92 -16.73 -15.74
CA GLU A 523 -15.22 -18.09 -16.21
C GLU A 523 -14.86 -19.19 -15.22
N SER A 524 -13.92 -18.94 -14.29
CA SER A 524 -13.49 -19.88 -13.24
C SER A 524 -14.63 -20.18 -12.24
N PHE A 525 -15.69 -19.38 -12.29
CA PHE A 525 -16.83 -19.40 -11.39
C PHE A 525 -18.13 -19.82 -12.07
N LYS A 526 -18.07 -20.48 -13.23
CA LYS A 526 -19.23 -21.15 -13.86
C LYS A 526 -19.75 -22.35 -13.03
N THR A 527 -19.48 -22.40 -11.73
CA THR A 527 -20.23 -23.20 -10.77
C THR A 527 -21.51 -22.44 -10.48
N GLU A 528 -22.64 -23.09 -10.76
CA GLU A 528 -23.98 -22.50 -10.75
C GLU A 528 -24.20 -21.69 -9.47
N THR A 529 -24.57 -20.42 -9.65
CA THR A 529 -25.30 -19.69 -8.62
C THR A 529 -26.34 -20.63 -8.04
N GLY A 530 -26.42 -20.72 -6.70
CA GLY A 530 -27.48 -21.48 -6.05
C GLY A 530 -28.79 -21.17 -6.77
N THR A 531 -29.39 -22.20 -7.35
CA THR A 531 -30.31 -22.06 -8.46
C THR A 531 -31.46 -21.14 -8.08
N SER A 532 -31.49 -19.93 -8.65
CA SER A 532 -32.65 -19.06 -8.55
C SER A 532 -33.76 -19.59 -9.47
N VAL A 533 -34.98 -19.51 -8.98
CA VAL A 533 -36.20 -19.90 -9.70
C VAL A 533 -37.07 -18.67 -9.89
N LEU A 534 -37.46 -18.36 -11.12
CA LEU A 534 -38.41 -17.29 -11.38
C LEU A 534 -39.83 -17.87 -11.46
N VAL A 535 -40.71 -17.40 -10.60
CA VAL A 535 -42.14 -17.72 -10.67
C VAL A 535 -42.81 -16.76 -11.62
N CYS A 536 -43.38 -17.32 -12.68
CA CYS A 536 -43.99 -16.61 -13.78
C CYS A 536 -45.49 -16.85 -13.83
N SER A 537 -46.21 -15.94 -14.50
CA SER A 537 -47.60 -16.16 -14.89
C SER A 537 -47.78 -15.99 -16.39
N ARG A 538 -48.58 -16.85 -17.02
CA ARG A 538 -48.84 -16.77 -18.45
C ARG A 538 -49.89 -15.71 -18.76
N GLY A 539 -49.53 -14.76 -19.63
CA GLY A 539 -50.47 -13.92 -20.39
C GLY A 539 -51.13 -12.77 -19.61
N GLY A 540 -50.42 -11.67 -19.39
CA GLY A 540 -50.95 -10.30 -19.19
C GLY A 540 -52.01 -10.05 -18.09
N GLY A 541 -52.46 -11.07 -17.36
CA GLY A 541 -53.63 -11.05 -16.49
C GLY A 541 -53.34 -10.89 -15.01
N GLY A 542 -52.07 -10.82 -14.60
CA GLY A 542 -51.74 -10.42 -13.23
C GLY A 542 -52.16 -11.37 -12.11
N LEU A 543 -51.74 -12.64 -12.20
CA LEU A 543 -51.78 -13.62 -11.11
C LEU A 543 -50.76 -13.29 -9.99
N LEU A 544 -50.77 -12.05 -9.51
CA LEU A 544 -49.78 -11.55 -8.56
C LEU A 544 -49.85 -12.31 -7.24
N LYS A 545 -51.07 -12.57 -6.74
CA LYS A 545 -51.26 -13.26 -5.45
C LYS A 545 -50.74 -14.69 -5.51
N GLU A 546 -51.04 -15.40 -6.60
CA GLU A 546 -50.60 -16.77 -6.83
C GLU A 546 -49.08 -16.85 -7.01
N ARG A 547 -48.48 -15.88 -7.74
CA ARG A 547 -47.01 -15.77 -7.83
C ARG A 547 -46.40 -15.54 -6.45
N MET A 548 -46.99 -14.67 -5.64
CA MET A 548 -46.52 -14.40 -4.27
C MET A 548 -46.65 -15.63 -3.37
N GLU A 549 -47.75 -16.39 -3.45
CA GLU A 549 -47.97 -17.62 -2.69
C GLU A 549 -46.94 -18.70 -3.05
N VAL A 550 -46.74 -18.95 -4.34
CA VAL A 550 -45.77 -19.97 -4.81
C VAL A 550 -44.33 -19.57 -4.43
N VAL A 551 -43.98 -18.29 -4.56
CA VAL A 551 -42.66 -17.81 -4.13
C VAL A 551 -42.49 -17.94 -2.61
N ALA A 552 -43.52 -17.65 -1.81
CA ALA A 552 -43.48 -17.84 -0.37
C ALA A 552 -43.28 -19.32 0.02
N GLU A 553 -43.98 -20.25 -0.65
CA GLU A 553 -43.79 -21.70 -0.42
C GLU A 553 -42.36 -22.16 -0.76
N LEU A 554 -41.76 -21.61 -1.82
CA LEU A 554 -40.37 -21.88 -2.17
C LEU A 554 -39.40 -21.31 -1.14
N TRP A 555 -39.65 -20.09 -0.64
CA TRP A 555 -38.84 -19.48 0.43
C TRP A 555 -38.94 -20.24 1.75
N ASP A 556 -40.13 -20.68 2.15
CA ASP A 556 -40.35 -21.50 3.35
C ASP A 556 -39.60 -22.85 3.26
N ALA A 557 -39.34 -23.32 2.04
CA ALA A 557 -38.51 -24.48 1.76
C ALA A 557 -37.00 -24.18 1.57
N ASN A 558 -36.57 -22.94 1.83
CA ASN A 558 -35.19 -22.45 1.66
C ASN A 558 -34.68 -22.54 0.22
N ILE A 559 -35.58 -22.41 -0.76
CA ILE A 559 -35.26 -22.35 -2.20
C ILE A 559 -35.19 -20.88 -2.60
N LYS A 560 -34.12 -20.50 -3.32
CA LYS A 560 -33.97 -19.15 -3.88
C LYS A 560 -34.98 -18.96 -5.01
N ALA A 561 -35.99 -18.13 -4.79
CA ALA A 561 -37.03 -17.87 -5.77
C ALA A 561 -37.35 -16.37 -5.84
N GLU A 562 -37.79 -15.93 -7.02
CA GLU A 562 -38.11 -14.53 -7.34
C GLU A 562 -39.37 -14.48 -8.21
N PHE A 563 -39.97 -13.29 -8.31
CA PHE A 563 -41.01 -12.98 -9.29
C PHE A 563 -40.84 -11.53 -9.74
N VAL A 564 -41.29 -11.20 -10.96
CA VAL A 564 -41.24 -9.81 -11.44
C VAL A 564 -42.21 -8.96 -10.62
N CYS A 565 -41.70 -7.90 -9.97
CA CYS A 565 -42.43 -6.97 -9.10
C CYS A 565 -43.37 -6.01 -9.86
N THR A 566 -44.01 -6.51 -10.91
CA THR A 566 -45.05 -5.85 -11.68
C THR A 566 -46.35 -6.61 -11.42
N PRO A 567 -47.51 -5.95 -11.26
CA PRO A 567 -48.78 -6.66 -11.04
C PRO A 567 -49.11 -7.64 -12.17
N ALA A 568 -48.95 -7.23 -13.43
CA ALA A 568 -49.29 -8.01 -14.61
C ALA A 568 -48.17 -7.96 -15.68
N PRO A 569 -47.01 -8.58 -15.42
CA PRO A 569 -45.89 -8.56 -16.37
C PRO A 569 -46.24 -9.39 -17.61
N SER A 570 -45.73 -8.96 -18.76
CA SER A 570 -45.87 -9.78 -19.97
C SER A 570 -45.02 -11.05 -19.85
N LEU A 571 -45.32 -12.09 -20.64
CA LEU A 571 -44.48 -13.29 -20.61
C LEU A 571 -43.08 -12.96 -21.13
N THR A 572 -42.97 -12.12 -22.16
CA THR A 572 -41.70 -11.64 -22.72
C THR A 572 -40.84 -10.94 -21.67
N GLU A 573 -41.42 -9.99 -20.93
CA GLU A 573 -40.76 -9.28 -19.83
C GLU A 573 -40.23 -10.23 -18.76
N GLN A 574 -40.96 -11.30 -18.45
CA GLN A 574 -40.51 -12.31 -17.49
C GLN A 574 -39.33 -13.15 -18.01
N TYR A 575 -39.31 -13.48 -19.31
CA TYR A 575 -38.16 -14.15 -19.92
C TYR A 575 -36.93 -13.23 -20.04
N GLU A 576 -37.15 -11.96 -20.36
CA GLU A 576 -36.11 -10.93 -20.38
C GLU A 576 -35.52 -10.74 -18.98
N TYR A 577 -36.37 -10.61 -17.96
CA TYR A 577 -35.95 -10.54 -16.57
C TYR A 577 -35.13 -11.76 -16.15
N ALA A 578 -35.62 -12.98 -16.46
CA ALA A 578 -34.88 -14.21 -16.16
C ALA A 578 -33.51 -14.24 -16.84
N HIS A 579 -33.42 -13.76 -18.08
CA HIS A 579 -32.17 -13.69 -18.81
C HIS A 579 -31.20 -12.65 -18.22
N GLU A 580 -31.68 -11.45 -17.91
CA GLU A 580 -30.89 -10.37 -17.30
C GLU A 580 -30.32 -10.76 -15.92
N HIS A 581 -31.08 -11.53 -15.14
CA HIS A 581 -30.69 -11.97 -13.79
C HIS A 581 -30.05 -13.37 -13.77
N GLY A 582 -29.77 -13.96 -14.95
CA GLY A 582 -29.13 -15.29 -15.06
C GLY A 582 -29.93 -16.45 -14.46
N ILE A 583 -31.25 -16.30 -14.33
CA ILE A 583 -32.15 -17.30 -13.77
C ILE A 583 -32.40 -18.40 -14.80
N LYS A 584 -32.19 -19.67 -14.41
CA LYS A 584 -32.28 -20.81 -15.34
C LYS A 584 -33.61 -21.55 -15.29
N TRP A 585 -34.32 -21.47 -14.17
CA TRP A 585 -35.55 -22.20 -13.91
C TRP A 585 -36.74 -21.26 -13.82
N LEU A 586 -37.81 -21.60 -14.53
CA LEU A 586 -39.07 -20.90 -14.54
C LEU A 586 -40.17 -21.81 -14.00
N VAL A 587 -40.99 -21.30 -13.08
CA VAL A 587 -42.23 -21.95 -12.63
C VAL A 587 -43.39 -21.12 -13.16
N ILE A 588 -44.04 -21.59 -14.22
CA ILE A 588 -45.06 -20.86 -14.96
C ILE A 588 -46.45 -21.30 -14.48
N ILE A 589 -47.18 -20.35 -13.89
CA ILE A 589 -48.59 -20.47 -13.50
C ILE A 589 -49.44 -20.13 -14.73
N THR A 590 -50.25 -21.08 -15.22
CA THR A 590 -51.02 -20.91 -16.46
C THR A 590 -52.44 -20.42 -16.23
N GLU A 591 -53.07 -20.84 -15.13
CA GLU A 591 -54.45 -20.50 -14.74
C GLU A 591 -54.49 -20.36 -13.21
N ASP A 592 -55.63 -19.93 -12.66
CA ASP A 592 -55.85 -19.92 -11.20
C ASP A 592 -55.62 -21.34 -10.65
N LEU A 593 -54.70 -21.43 -9.69
CA LEU A 593 -54.26 -22.70 -9.07
C LEU A 593 -55.43 -23.42 -8.36
N SER A 594 -56.51 -22.70 -8.07
CA SER A 594 -57.77 -23.24 -7.53
C SER A 594 -58.46 -24.24 -8.47
N HIS A 595 -58.18 -24.18 -9.79
CA HIS A 595 -58.87 -24.97 -10.82
C HIS A 595 -58.06 -26.13 -11.41
N THR A 596 -56.73 -26.04 -11.46
CA THR A 596 -55.85 -27.00 -12.16
C THR A 596 -54.90 -27.75 -11.23
N GLY A 597 -54.51 -27.17 -10.09
CA GLY A 597 -53.63 -27.81 -9.09
C GLY A 597 -52.19 -28.09 -9.55
N SER A 598 -51.81 -27.73 -10.78
CA SER A 598 -50.49 -27.99 -11.37
C SER A 598 -49.81 -26.69 -11.82
N VAL A 599 -48.47 -26.72 -11.84
CA VAL A 599 -47.61 -25.65 -12.37
C VAL A 599 -46.66 -26.21 -13.42
N LYS A 600 -46.25 -25.38 -14.38
CA LYS A 600 -45.28 -25.80 -15.39
C LYS A 600 -43.89 -25.38 -15.01
N VAL A 601 -42.98 -26.33 -14.83
CA VAL A 601 -41.58 -26.07 -14.52
C VAL A 601 -40.76 -26.18 -15.81
N ARG A 602 -40.04 -25.11 -16.17
CA ARG A 602 -39.24 -25.02 -17.39
C ARG A 602 -37.79 -24.64 -17.08
N HIS A 603 -36.85 -25.35 -17.70
CA HIS A 603 -35.44 -24.96 -17.72
C HIS A 603 -35.12 -24.25 -19.04
N ILE A 604 -34.63 -23.00 -18.98
CA ILE A 604 -34.42 -22.15 -20.15
C ILE A 604 -33.37 -22.74 -21.11
N GLU A 605 -32.18 -23.06 -20.62
CA GLU A 605 -31.09 -23.57 -21.47
C GLU A 605 -31.36 -24.97 -22.04
N LEU A 606 -31.90 -25.88 -21.21
CA LEU A 606 -32.22 -27.25 -21.63
C LEU A 606 -33.46 -27.33 -22.53
N LYS A 607 -34.24 -26.24 -22.62
CA LYS A 607 -35.51 -26.18 -23.36
C LYS A 607 -36.47 -27.32 -23.01
N ARG A 608 -36.46 -27.76 -21.75
CA ARG A 608 -37.35 -28.82 -21.23
C ARG A 608 -38.41 -28.22 -20.31
N GLU A 609 -39.61 -28.74 -20.41
CA GLU A 609 -40.78 -28.32 -19.64
C GLU A 609 -41.50 -29.57 -19.12
N THR A 610 -41.90 -29.53 -17.85
CA THR A 610 -42.63 -30.60 -17.17
C THR A 610 -43.73 -29.98 -16.34
N GLU A 611 -44.90 -30.59 -16.35
CA GLU A 611 -46.01 -30.21 -15.49
C GLU A 611 -45.88 -30.93 -14.15
N VAL A 612 -45.94 -30.18 -13.05
CA VAL A 612 -45.70 -30.68 -11.70
C VAL A 612 -46.88 -30.25 -10.83
N PRO A 613 -47.50 -31.16 -10.05
CA PRO A 613 -48.51 -30.80 -9.06
C PRO A 613 -47.94 -29.76 -8.09
N LYS A 614 -48.74 -28.76 -7.68
CA LYS A 614 -48.29 -27.70 -6.76
C LYS A 614 -47.68 -28.29 -5.47
N GLU A 615 -48.29 -29.35 -4.95
CA GLU A 615 -47.85 -30.07 -3.74
C GLU A 615 -46.43 -30.67 -3.86
N ASP A 616 -46.04 -31.07 -5.07
CA ASP A 616 -44.73 -31.69 -5.34
C ASP A 616 -43.68 -30.68 -5.83
N LEU A 617 -44.05 -29.42 -6.06
CA LEU A 617 -43.20 -28.40 -6.66
C LEU A 617 -41.88 -28.22 -5.88
N VAL A 618 -41.99 -28.03 -4.56
CA VAL A 618 -40.84 -27.83 -3.67
C VAL A 618 -39.86 -28.99 -3.78
N LYS A 619 -40.38 -30.23 -3.68
CA LYS A 619 -39.57 -31.44 -3.76
C LYS A 619 -38.91 -31.58 -5.13
N PHE A 620 -39.66 -31.31 -6.21
CA PHE A 620 -39.14 -31.36 -7.57
C PHE A 620 -37.99 -30.39 -7.79
N ILE A 621 -38.15 -29.13 -7.38
CA ILE A 621 -37.10 -28.11 -7.51
C ILE A 621 -35.90 -28.45 -6.62
N ALA A 622 -36.12 -28.87 -5.36
CA ALA A 622 -35.02 -29.26 -4.47
C ALA A 622 -34.19 -30.42 -5.04
N GLU A 623 -34.84 -31.45 -5.60
CA GLU A 623 -34.14 -32.57 -6.26
C GLU A 623 -33.45 -32.15 -7.57
N ALA A 624 -34.06 -31.26 -8.33
CA ALA A 624 -33.50 -30.75 -9.58
C ALA A 624 -32.28 -29.85 -9.38
N THR A 625 -32.15 -29.23 -8.20
CA THR A 625 -31.10 -28.27 -7.85
C THR A 625 -29.98 -28.85 -6.98
N SER A 626 -30.21 -29.96 -6.27
CA SER A 626 -29.25 -30.54 -5.31
C SER A 626 -28.43 -31.75 -5.82
N GLY A 627 -28.77 -32.34 -6.97
CA GLY A 627 -28.16 -33.60 -7.42
C GLY A 627 -27.12 -33.47 -8.54
N PRO A 628 -26.01 -34.25 -8.53
CA PRO A 628 -25.12 -34.35 -9.67
C PRO A 628 -25.74 -35.29 -10.72
N PHE A 629 -26.90 -34.99 -11.32
CA PHE A 629 -27.36 -35.66 -12.55
C PHE A 629 -28.66 -35.06 -13.12
N ARG A 630 -28.57 -34.62 -14.38
CA ARG A 630 -29.64 -34.30 -15.35
C ARG A 630 -30.66 -35.43 -15.65
N LYS A 631 -30.91 -36.39 -14.74
CA LYS A 631 -31.60 -37.67 -15.06
C LYS A 631 -33.09 -37.78 -14.74
N LYS A 632 -33.76 -36.82 -14.07
CA LYS A 632 -35.22 -36.93 -13.84
C LYS A 632 -36.12 -36.46 -15.00
N PHE A 633 -35.56 -35.85 -16.04
CA PHE A 633 -36.28 -35.60 -17.31
C PHE A 633 -36.40 -36.83 -18.24
N SER A 634 -36.16 -38.05 -17.73
CA SER A 634 -36.14 -39.27 -18.55
C SER A 634 -37.41 -40.14 -18.47
N VAL A 635 -38.45 -39.72 -17.74
CA VAL A 635 -39.67 -40.54 -17.59
C VAL A 635 -40.93 -39.71 -17.81
N SER A 636 -41.29 -39.49 -19.07
CA SER A 636 -42.68 -39.34 -19.53
C SER A 636 -42.72 -39.33 -21.06
N ARG A 637 -42.40 -40.48 -21.66
CA ARG A 637 -42.87 -40.86 -23.01
C ARG A 637 -43.39 -42.29 -22.90
N THR A 638 -44.69 -42.38 -22.64
CA THR A 638 -45.58 -43.47 -23.08
C THR A 638 -46.88 -42.82 -23.46
#